data_AF-B6CBL5-F1
#
_entry.id   AF-B6CBL5-F1
#
_cell.length_a   1.000
_cell.length_b   1.000
_cell.length_c   1.000
_cell.angle_alpha   90.00
_cell.angle_beta   90.00
_cell.angle_gamma   90.00
#
_symmetry.space_group_name_H-M   'P 1'
#
loop_
_entity.id
_entity.type
_entity.pdbx_description
1 polymer ?
#
loop_
_entity_poly.entity_id
_entity_poly.type
_entity_poly.pdbx_seq_one_letter_code
_entity_poly.pdbx_strand_id
1 'polypeptide(L)'
;MKKNQGIDQFRVILAMMVVAIHCLPLHRLWPDGDILITLTLFRIAVPFFFMISGYYVFSDLATQNSYPARQRVWHFIKKQLQVYLIATLLFLPLAWYSGMLGLNMPLGTFIQTLLVNGILYHLWYFPAIITGSLLVMGLLTRLSFKQVFFIAVGLYVVGLGGDSWSGLAAQTPLASLYSLIFQLLAGTRNGIFFAPLFLLLGVLARRFAQKPASPHRYSYLMISLICLLLESYLLHHFTTPKHDSMYVFLPFVLLFLFPIIQQWQAPMIWKQAGRLSLWLYLLHPYTIAVTHFLSQKLPLLQNNLINYIVVLGLTIGLIYGLFALQKLFSFPKKTPPHLQRATKEFSAPALLHNLQEIKRVIPSTTKVMAVVKADAYGCDAKTVAGTLERAGVDFFAVATIEEAIELRRAGIKSRLLILGYTSAQRAKELNRYSLIQTVVSEAHGQALARTGLPIECHLAVDTGMHRLGVAPDLETVRKLFALPSLKITGIFSHLGSSDQLDTASILRTQAQITCFDDLLAGLSARNIAYGLTHLQSSYGILNYPEKHYDYVRPGILLTGSLSVPNEPTKQKINVQPILTLKALLVDKKTVAAGEAIGYGLGTVFDRPATIGIVSIGYCDGVPRALSNQGFQLSYQGVLLPQIGLVCMDMLLIDLTDYPELAVESSLEVISDWTTAADQAQTITNELISRLGSRITSSAK
;
A
#
# COMPACT_ATOMS: atom_id res chain seq x y z
N MET A 1 -6.09 -1.26 -3.02
CA MET A 1 -7.20 -0.29 -2.86
C MET A 1 -6.91 0.60 -1.65
N LYS A 2 -7.12 1.93 -1.76
CA LYS A 2 -6.92 2.89 -0.66
C LYS A 2 -7.82 2.51 0.54
N LYS A 3 -7.24 2.36 1.74
CA LYS A 3 -7.99 2.15 2.98
C LYS A 3 -8.82 3.40 3.28
N ASN A 4 -10.12 3.25 3.53
CA ASN A 4 -10.95 4.34 4.05
C ASN A 4 -10.75 4.41 5.58
N GLN A 5 -10.19 5.52 6.06
CA GLN A 5 -9.87 5.70 7.47
C GLN A 5 -11.12 5.67 8.35
N GLY A 6 -12.23 6.32 7.95
CA GLY A 6 -13.48 6.34 8.71
C GLY A 6 -14.04 4.94 8.94
N ILE A 7 -14.10 4.12 7.89
CA ILE A 7 -14.55 2.72 7.99
C ILE A 7 -13.63 1.91 8.90
N ASP A 8 -12.30 2.04 8.76
CA ASP A 8 -11.34 1.28 9.57
C ASP A 8 -11.42 1.63 11.06
N GLN A 9 -11.63 2.90 11.42
CA GLN A 9 -11.84 3.31 12.82
C GLN A 9 -13.18 2.81 13.35
N PHE A 10 -14.25 2.92 12.56
CA PHE A 10 -15.59 2.48 12.97
C PHE A 10 -15.66 0.97 13.25
N ARG A 11 -14.84 0.14 12.59
CA ARG A 11 -14.72 -1.30 12.91
C ARG A 11 -14.36 -1.58 14.36
N VAL A 12 -13.58 -0.72 15.02
CA VAL A 12 -13.25 -0.89 16.44
C VAL A 12 -14.48 -0.63 17.30
N ILE A 13 -15.26 0.40 16.97
CA ILE A 13 -16.55 0.71 17.62
C ILE A 13 -17.52 -0.46 17.47
N LEU A 14 -17.65 -1.01 16.25
CA LEU A 14 -18.48 -2.18 16.01
C LEU A 14 -18.04 -3.40 16.81
N ALA A 15 -16.73 -3.63 16.95
CA ALA A 15 -16.23 -4.73 17.79
C ALA A 15 -16.55 -4.48 19.28
N MET A 16 -16.46 -3.25 19.78
CA MET A 16 -16.89 -2.89 21.15
C MET A 16 -18.40 -3.08 21.35
N MET A 17 -19.22 -2.82 20.33
CA MET A 17 -20.66 -3.10 20.33
C MET A 17 -20.94 -4.61 20.41
N VAL A 18 -20.16 -5.45 19.71
CA VAL A 18 -20.25 -6.92 19.83
C VAL A 18 -19.91 -7.39 21.25
N VAL A 19 -18.89 -6.81 21.88
CA VAL A 19 -18.58 -7.14 23.29
C VAL A 19 -19.76 -6.76 24.20
N ALA A 20 -20.38 -5.59 23.98
CA ALA A 20 -21.53 -5.16 24.78
C ALA A 20 -22.72 -6.13 24.65
N ILE A 21 -22.98 -6.66 23.44
CA ILE A 21 -24.01 -7.68 23.19
C ILE A 21 -23.84 -8.91 24.09
N HIS A 22 -22.60 -9.28 24.41
CA HIS A 22 -22.30 -10.44 25.25
C HIS A 22 -22.19 -10.13 26.75
N CYS A 23 -21.95 -8.87 27.12
CA CYS A 23 -21.83 -8.44 28.51
C CYS A 23 -23.14 -7.94 29.13
N LEU A 24 -24.12 -7.51 28.32
CA LEU A 24 -25.39 -6.92 28.78
C LEU A 24 -25.16 -5.82 29.84
N PRO A 25 -24.49 -4.72 29.46
CA PRO A 25 -24.01 -3.72 30.42
C PRO A 25 -25.14 -2.97 31.15
N LEU A 26 -26.35 -2.93 30.60
CA LEU A 26 -27.45 -2.18 31.17
C LEU A 26 -28.36 -3.04 32.06
N HIS A 27 -28.17 -4.36 32.09
CA HIS A 27 -29.10 -5.32 32.66
C HIS A 27 -29.54 -5.00 34.09
N ARG A 28 -28.63 -4.48 34.92
CA ARG A 28 -28.93 -4.09 36.30
C ARG A 28 -29.51 -2.70 36.49
N LEU A 29 -29.19 -1.76 35.60
CA LEU A 29 -29.59 -0.36 35.73
C LEU A 29 -30.90 -0.08 34.99
N TRP A 30 -31.04 -0.66 33.81
CA TRP A 30 -32.18 -0.50 32.92
C TRP A 30 -32.29 -1.74 32.00
N PRO A 31 -32.97 -2.82 32.47
CA PRO A 31 -33.11 -4.06 31.70
C PRO A 31 -33.66 -3.87 30.29
N ASP A 32 -34.69 -3.02 30.12
CA ASP A 32 -35.26 -2.70 28.80
C ASP A 32 -34.26 -1.94 27.91
N GLY A 33 -33.30 -1.24 28.53
CA GLY A 33 -32.18 -0.61 27.85
C GLY A 33 -31.29 -1.61 27.13
N ASP A 34 -31.07 -2.81 27.68
CA ASP A 34 -30.33 -3.86 26.97
C ASP A 34 -31.12 -4.40 25.79
N ILE A 35 -32.45 -4.48 25.86
CA ILE A 35 -33.26 -4.91 24.72
C ILE A 35 -33.14 -3.90 23.57
N LEU A 36 -33.32 -2.61 23.85
CA LEU A 36 -33.35 -1.56 22.83
C LEU A 36 -31.95 -1.14 22.33
N ILE A 37 -30.98 -0.97 23.24
CA ILE A 37 -29.63 -0.50 22.87
C ILE A 37 -28.74 -1.68 22.54
N THR A 38 -28.58 -2.62 23.46
CA THR A 38 -27.58 -3.68 23.34
C THR A 38 -28.01 -4.75 22.34
N LEU A 39 -29.25 -5.24 22.41
CA LEU A 39 -29.75 -6.35 21.60
C LEU A 39 -30.41 -5.89 20.30
N THR A 40 -30.68 -4.59 20.13
CA THR A 40 -31.23 -4.06 18.88
C THR A 40 -30.25 -3.11 18.19
N LEU A 41 -29.93 -1.97 18.81
CA LEU A 41 -29.07 -0.96 18.16
C LEU A 41 -27.64 -1.48 17.90
N PHE A 42 -26.99 -2.13 18.86
CA PHE A 42 -25.62 -2.62 18.68
C PHE A 42 -25.51 -3.82 17.74
N ARG A 43 -26.63 -4.50 17.45
CA ARG A 43 -26.65 -5.59 16.47
C ARG A 43 -26.51 -5.15 15.02
N ILE A 44 -26.43 -3.84 14.75
CA ILE A 44 -25.95 -3.32 13.47
C ILE A 44 -24.50 -3.75 13.16
N ALA A 45 -23.71 -4.14 14.18
CA ALA A 45 -22.27 -4.39 14.03
C ALA A 45 -21.93 -5.50 13.04
N VAL A 46 -22.50 -6.69 13.22
CA VAL A 46 -22.26 -7.86 12.34
C VAL A 46 -22.66 -7.61 10.88
N PRO A 47 -23.88 -7.15 10.57
CA PRO A 47 -24.27 -6.81 9.20
C PRO A 47 -23.45 -5.68 8.59
N PHE A 48 -22.95 -4.73 9.40
CA PHE A 48 -22.00 -3.75 8.92
C PHE A 48 -20.65 -4.40 8.52
N PHE A 49 -20.13 -5.39 9.26
CA PHE A 49 -18.94 -6.15 8.84
C PHE A 49 -19.13 -6.91 7.52
N PHE A 50 -20.33 -7.46 7.28
CA PHE A 50 -20.70 -8.04 5.98
C PHE A 50 -20.67 -6.98 4.87
N MET A 51 -21.26 -5.80 5.09
CA MET A 51 -21.23 -4.69 4.13
C MET A 51 -19.81 -4.22 3.81
N ILE A 52 -18.93 -4.15 4.82
CA ILE A 52 -17.53 -3.79 4.59
C ILE A 52 -16.86 -4.81 3.65
N SER A 53 -17.10 -6.11 3.87
CA SER A 53 -16.60 -7.17 2.97
C SER A 53 -17.15 -7.00 1.55
N GLY A 54 -18.45 -6.74 1.41
CA GLY A 54 -19.09 -6.43 0.13
C GLY A 54 -18.46 -5.26 -0.62
N TYR A 55 -18.24 -4.15 0.09
CA TYR A 55 -17.67 -2.91 -0.44
C TYR A 55 -16.25 -3.10 -0.99
N TYR A 56 -15.38 -3.78 -0.24
CA TYR A 56 -13.97 -3.94 -0.63
C TYR A 56 -13.70 -5.15 -1.55
N VAL A 57 -14.46 -6.24 -1.39
CA VAL A 57 -14.15 -7.53 -2.03
C VAL A 57 -15.06 -7.81 -3.22
N PHE A 58 -16.38 -7.62 -3.08
CA PHE A 58 -17.38 -8.07 -4.07
C PHE A 58 -17.71 -7.05 -5.14
N SER A 59 -17.41 -5.77 -4.89
CA SER A 59 -17.84 -4.70 -5.79
C SER A 59 -17.30 -4.83 -7.21
N ASP A 60 -16.04 -5.25 -7.37
CA ASP A 60 -15.43 -5.45 -8.69
C ASP A 60 -16.10 -6.62 -9.42
N LEU A 61 -16.39 -7.73 -8.71
CA LEU A 61 -17.09 -8.90 -9.26
C LEU A 61 -18.51 -8.55 -9.74
N ALA A 62 -19.22 -7.73 -8.97
CA ALA A 62 -20.57 -7.30 -9.31
C ALA A 62 -20.63 -6.28 -10.46
N THR A 63 -19.51 -5.66 -10.83
CA THR A 63 -19.41 -4.72 -11.98
C THR A 63 -18.81 -5.37 -13.21
N GLN A 64 -17.81 -6.24 -13.02
CA GLN A 64 -17.05 -6.89 -14.07
C GLN A 64 -16.83 -8.33 -13.62
N ASN A 65 -17.55 -9.28 -14.22
CA ASN A 65 -17.40 -10.71 -13.93
C ASN A 65 -16.11 -11.26 -14.56
N SER A 66 -14.96 -10.74 -14.13
CA SER A 66 -13.63 -11.08 -14.64
C SER A 66 -12.98 -12.17 -13.78
N TYR A 67 -12.06 -12.93 -14.38
CA TYR A 67 -11.26 -13.93 -13.64
C TYR A 67 -10.52 -13.31 -12.43
N PRO A 68 -9.84 -12.15 -12.54
CA PRO A 68 -9.21 -11.51 -11.38
C PRO A 68 -10.17 -11.12 -10.26
N ALA A 69 -11.39 -10.69 -10.60
CA ALA A 69 -12.42 -10.35 -9.61
C ALA A 69 -12.88 -11.60 -8.84
N ARG A 70 -13.11 -12.72 -9.55
CA ARG A 70 -13.42 -14.02 -8.92
C ARG A 70 -12.29 -14.52 -8.03
N GLN A 71 -11.04 -14.42 -8.50
CA GLN A 71 -9.87 -14.83 -7.73
C GLN A 71 -9.70 -14.04 -6.43
N ARG A 72 -10.04 -12.74 -6.44
CA ARG A 72 -10.03 -11.91 -5.23
C ARG A 72 -11.04 -12.39 -4.18
N VAL A 73 -12.28 -12.68 -4.60
CA VAL A 73 -13.31 -13.22 -3.69
C VAL A 73 -12.89 -14.60 -3.17
N TRP A 74 -12.34 -15.45 -4.03
CA TRP A 74 -11.84 -16.77 -3.62
C TRP A 74 -10.70 -16.69 -2.61
N HIS A 75 -9.75 -15.78 -2.81
CA HIS A 75 -8.67 -15.54 -1.84
C HIS A 75 -9.21 -15.04 -0.50
N PHE A 76 -10.22 -14.17 -0.52
CA PHE A 76 -10.92 -13.74 0.70
C PHE A 76 -11.57 -14.91 1.43
N ILE A 77 -12.32 -15.78 0.73
CA ILE A 77 -12.95 -16.97 1.31
C ILE A 77 -11.91 -17.89 1.97
N LYS A 78 -10.81 -18.20 1.26
CA LYS A 78 -9.72 -19.03 1.80
C LYS A 78 -9.12 -18.44 3.06
N LYS A 79 -8.91 -17.12 3.09
CA LYS A 79 -8.38 -16.43 4.27
C LYS A 79 -9.34 -16.49 5.45
N GLN A 80 -10.64 -16.30 5.23
CA GLN A 80 -11.64 -16.41 6.29
C GLN A 80 -11.74 -17.84 6.83
N LEU A 81 -11.63 -18.85 5.96
CA LEU A 81 -11.55 -20.26 6.37
C LEU A 81 -10.31 -20.53 7.23
N GLN A 82 -9.13 -20.01 6.84
CA GLN A 82 -7.92 -20.15 7.66
C GLN A 82 -8.07 -19.52 9.04
N VAL A 83 -8.55 -18.27 9.09
CA VAL A 83 -8.79 -17.59 10.38
C VAL A 83 -9.80 -18.37 11.22
N TYR A 84 -10.85 -18.90 10.59
CA TYR A 84 -11.86 -19.69 11.28
C TYR A 84 -11.29 -20.98 11.86
N LEU A 85 -10.49 -21.73 11.11
CA LEU A 85 -9.87 -22.96 11.59
C LEU A 85 -8.91 -22.68 12.76
N ILE A 86 -8.10 -21.63 12.66
CA ILE A 86 -7.21 -21.21 13.76
C ILE A 86 -8.02 -20.79 14.99
N ALA A 87 -9.07 -19.98 14.81
CA ALA A 87 -9.94 -19.57 15.91
C ALA A 87 -10.67 -20.77 16.53
N THR A 88 -11.12 -21.72 15.73
CA THR A 88 -11.76 -22.95 16.21
C THR A 88 -10.81 -23.72 17.10
N LEU A 89 -9.57 -23.96 16.65
CA LEU A 89 -8.54 -24.63 17.45
C LEU A 89 -8.24 -23.88 18.75
N LEU A 90 -8.07 -22.56 18.66
CA LEU A 90 -7.83 -21.70 19.81
C LEU A 90 -8.94 -21.90 20.86
N PHE A 91 -10.20 -21.91 20.43
CA PHE A 91 -11.37 -21.92 21.30
C PHE A 91 -11.87 -23.30 21.74
N LEU A 92 -11.26 -24.40 21.28
CA LEU A 92 -11.63 -25.77 21.71
C LEU A 92 -11.67 -25.93 23.25
N PRO A 93 -10.67 -25.48 24.03
CA PRO A 93 -10.70 -25.63 25.49
C PRO A 93 -11.84 -24.88 26.15
N LEU A 94 -12.16 -23.67 25.66
CA LEU A 94 -13.23 -22.86 26.21
C LEU A 94 -14.61 -23.42 25.83
N ALA A 95 -14.76 -23.92 24.59
CA ALA A 95 -15.96 -24.58 24.13
C ALA A 95 -16.27 -25.85 24.94
N TRP A 96 -15.24 -26.62 25.27
CA TRP A 96 -15.35 -27.75 26.20
C TRP A 96 -15.76 -27.30 27.61
N TYR A 97 -15.04 -26.33 28.18
CA TYR A 97 -15.31 -25.83 29.53
C TYR A 97 -16.74 -25.29 29.69
N SER A 98 -17.24 -24.58 28.68
CA SER A 98 -18.60 -24.04 28.66
C SER A 98 -19.70 -25.08 28.42
N GLY A 99 -19.35 -26.35 28.18
CA GLY A 99 -20.30 -27.43 27.86
C GLY A 99 -20.88 -27.37 26.44
N MET A 100 -20.42 -26.44 25.58
CA MET A 100 -20.85 -26.36 24.17
C MET A 100 -20.32 -27.53 23.32
N LEU A 101 -19.21 -28.14 23.73
CA LEU A 101 -18.68 -29.38 23.16
C LEU A 101 -18.68 -30.49 24.21
N GLY A 102 -19.53 -31.48 24.03
CA GLY A 102 -19.55 -32.69 24.85
C GLY A 102 -18.78 -33.84 24.22
N LEU A 103 -18.13 -34.67 25.04
CA LEU A 103 -17.45 -35.91 24.64
C LEU A 103 -18.36 -36.89 23.87
N ASN A 104 -19.66 -36.89 24.17
CA ASN A 104 -20.66 -37.79 23.60
C ASN A 104 -21.49 -37.14 22.47
N MET A 105 -21.03 -36.02 21.90
CA MET A 105 -21.76 -35.34 20.83
C MET A 105 -21.77 -36.21 19.54
N PRO A 106 -22.94 -36.46 18.93
CA PRO A 106 -23.00 -37.18 17.66
C PRO A 106 -22.18 -36.47 16.56
N LEU A 107 -21.50 -37.26 15.72
CA LEU A 107 -20.64 -36.71 14.65
C LEU A 107 -21.38 -35.75 13.71
N GLY A 108 -22.64 -36.05 13.38
CA GLY A 108 -23.48 -35.17 12.57
C GLY A 108 -23.71 -33.79 13.20
N THR A 109 -24.01 -33.76 14.51
CA THR A 109 -24.21 -32.52 15.27
C THR A 109 -22.91 -31.73 15.41
N PHE A 110 -21.78 -32.42 15.58
CA PHE A 110 -20.46 -31.79 15.59
C PHE A 110 -20.13 -31.12 14.24
N ILE A 111 -20.35 -31.83 13.13
CA ILE A 111 -20.14 -31.29 11.78
C ILE A 111 -21.05 -30.09 11.53
N GLN A 112 -22.33 -30.17 11.89
CA GLN A 112 -23.27 -29.06 11.76
C GLN A 112 -22.81 -27.84 12.58
N THR A 113 -22.33 -28.07 13.81
CA THR A 113 -21.79 -27.01 14.66
C THR A 113 -20.56 -26.36 14.04
N LEU A 114 -19.63 -27.16 13.50
CA LEU A 114 -18.42 -26.66 12.85
C LEU A 114 -18.72 -25.92 11.54
N LEU A 115 -19.68 -26.38 10.74
CA LEU A 115 -19.93 -25.80 9.41
C LEU A 115 -20.94 -24.66 9.40
N VAL A 116 -21.81 -24.55 10.41
CA VAL A 116 -22.93 -23.60 10.41
C VAL A 116 -22.91 -22.70 11.64
N ASN A 117 -22.78 -23.26 12.84
CA ASN A 117 -22.99 -22.51 14.10
C ASN A 117 -21.72 -21.87 14.65
N GLY A 118 -20.55 -22.37 14.29
CA GLY A 118 -19.33 -22.08 15.01
C GLY A 118 -19.25 -22.86 16.33
N ILE A 119 -18.03 -23.18 16.75
CA ILE A 119 -17.79 -23.95 17.97
C ILE A 119 -18.07 -23.18 19.27
N LEU A 120 -18.18 -21.86 19.16
CA LEU A 120 -18.63 -20.93 20.20
C LEU A 120 -19.60 -19.93 19.59
N TYR A 121 -20.49 -19.39 20.41
CA TYR A 121 -21.59 -18.50 20.00
C TYR A 121 -21.19 -17.30 19.14
N HIS A 122 -19.95 -16.82 19.22
CA HIS A 122 -19.46 -15.67 18.44
C HIS A 122 -18.76 -16.12 17.16
N LEU A 123 -18.32 -17.36 17.02
CA LEU A 123 -17.58 -17.78 15.82
C LEU A 123 -18.48 -18.04 14.59
N TRP A 124 -19.80 -18.05 14.76
CA TRP A 124 -20.80 -18.21 13.69
C TRP A 124 -20.62 -17.25 12.50
N TYR A 125 -20.06 -16.06 12.74
CA TYR A 125 -19.77 -15.08 11.68
C TYR A 125 -18.90 -15.68 10.57
N PHE A 126 -17.95 -16.55 10.91
CA PHE A 126 -17.02 -17.12 9.93
C PHE A 126 -17.69 -18.12 8.98
N PRO A 127 -18.42 -19.15 9.45
CA PRO A 127 -19.30 -19.94 8.61
C PRO A 127 -20.24 -19.09 7.75
N ALA A 128 -20.85 -18.05 8.33
CA ALA A 128 -21.80 -17.20 7.63
C ALA A 128 -21.16 -16.36 6.51
N ILE A 129 -19.99 -15.75 6.74
CA ILE A 129 -19.27 -14.99 5.69
C ILE A 129 -18.77 -15.92 4.59
N ILE A 130 -18.32 -17.13 4.93
CA ILE A 130 -17.81 -18.09 3.94
C ILE A 130 -18.95 -18.58 3.04
N THR A 131 -20.02 -19.11 3.63
CA THR A 131 -21.16 -19.65 2.88
C THR A 131 -21.92 -18.57 2.11
N GLY A 132 -22.13 -17.40 2.72
CA GLY A 132 -22.74 -16.25 2.02
C GLY A 132 -21.88 -15.71 0.89
N SER A 133 -20.55 -15.72 1.05
CA SER A 133 -19.62 -15.34 -0.02
C SER A 133 -19.68 -16.32 -1.19
N LEU A 134 -19.72 -17.62 -0.92
CA LEU A 134 -19.85 -18.67 -1.94
C LEU A 134 -21.17 -18.53 -2.70
N LEU A 135 -22.29 -18.32 -1.99
CA LEU A 135 -23.60 -18.13 -2.59
C LEU A 135 -23.65 -16.89 -3.49
N VAL A 136 -23.24 -15.73 -2.97
CA VAL A 136 -23.23 -14.47 -3.74
C VAL A 136 -22.31 -14.56 -4.94
N MET A 137 -21.11 -15.14 -4.78
CA MET A 137 -20.18 -15.35 -5.89
C MET A 137 -20.79 -16.25 -6.96
N GLY A 138 -21.35 -17.40 -6.56
CA GLY A 138 -21.99 -18.35 -7.48
C GLY A 138 -23.16 -17.72 -8.24
N LEU A 139 -24.04 -16.97 -7.56
CA LEU A 139 -25.16 -16.29 -8.19
C LEU A 139 -24.71 -15.17 -9.14
N LEU A 140 -23.74 -14.34 -8.74
CA LEU A 140 -23.22 -13.25 -9.59
C LEU A 140 -22.48 -13.77 -10.85
N THR A 141 -22.05 -15.04 -10.87
CA THR A 141 -21.50 -15.63 -12.10
C THR A 141 -22.56 -15.97 -13.14
N ARG A 142 -23.84 -16.09 -12.76
CA ARG A 142 -24.93 -16.57 -13.62
C ARG A 142 -26.06 -15.57 -13.81
N LEU A 143 -26.25 -14.65 -12.87
CA LEU A 143 -27.37 -13.72 -12.83
C LEU A 143 -26.89 -12.27 -12.73
N SER A 144 -27.71 -11.33 -13.18
CA SER A 144 -27.44 -9.90 -13.03
C SER A 144 -27.46 -9.46 -11.57
N PHE A 145 -26.72 -8.40 -11.23
CA PHE A 145 -26.72 -7.83 -9.88
C PHE A 145 -28.14 -7.56 -9.34
N LYS A 146 -29.06 -7.06 -10.18
CA LYS A 146 -30.45 -6.79 -9.79
C LYS A 146 -31.17 -8.08 -9.37
N GLN A 147 -31.06 -9.15 -10.16
CA GLN A 147 -31.66 -10.45 -9.85
C GLN A 147 -31.08 -11.03 -8.55
N VAL A 148 -29.75 -11.01 -8.40
CA VAL A 148 -29.09 -11.50 -7.18
C VAL A 148 -29.50 -10.69 -5.95
N PHE A 149 -29.66 -9.37 -6.10
CA PHE A 149 -30.15 -8.50 -5.02
C PHE A 149 -31.57 -8.87 -4.59
N PHE A 150 -32.50 -9.07 -5.53
CA PHE A 150 -33.87 -9.49 -5.20
C PHE A 150 -33.92 -10.89 -4.57
N ILE A 151 -33.09 -11.83 -5.03
CA ILE A 151 -32.95 -13.15 -4.40
C ILE A 151 -32.48 -12.98 -2.95
N ALA A 152 -31.47 -12.16 -2.70
CA ALA A 152 -30.96 -11.91 -1.36
C ALA A 152 -31.98 -11.23 -0.43
N VAL A 153 -32.81 -10.31 -0.96
CA VAL A 153 -33.94 -9.72 -0.21
C VAL A 153 -34.97 -10.79 0.14
N GLY A 154 -35.35 -11.65 -0.82
CA GLY A 154 -36.28 -12.75 -0.56
C GLY A 154 -35.76 -13.73 0.50
N LEU A 155 -34.48 -14.10 0.42
CA LEU A 155 -33.82 -14.93 1.44
C LEU A 155 -33.82 -14.24 2.82
N TYR A 156 -33.55 -12.93 2.87
CA TYR A 156 -33.59 -12.17 4.12
C TYR A 156 -35.00 -12.15 4.73
N VAL A 157 -36.04 -11.95 3.92
CA VAL A 157 -37.44 -11.97 4.36
C VAL A 157 -37.83 -13.34 4.93
N VAL A 158 -37.45 -14.43 4.27
CA VAL A 158 -37.63 -15.78 4.83
C VAL A 158 -36.87 -15.90 6.17
N GLY A 159 -35.68 -15.34 6.26
CA GLY A 159 -34.88 -15.36 7.47
C GLY A 159 -35.52 -14.64 8.66
N LEU A 160 -36.26 -13.54 8.44
CA LEU A 160 -36.96 -12.77 9.48
C LEU A 160 -37.88 -13.66 10.32
N GLY A 161 -38.74 -14.46 9.67
CA GLY A 161 -39.69 -15.34 10.35
C GLY A 161 -39.05 -16.53 11.07
N GLY A 162 -37.76 -16.79 10.85
CA GLY A 162 -37.00 -17.79 11.62
C GLY A 162 -36.16 -17.20 12.76
N ASP A 163 -36.14 -15.87 12.89
CA ASP A 163 -35.33 -15.13 13.87
C ASP A 163 -36.21 -14.17 14.69
N SER A 164 -36.19 -12.86 14.41
CA SER A 164 -36.88 -11.88 15.27
C SER A 164 -38.41 -11.87 15.12
N TRP A 165 -38.93 -12.35 13.98
CA TRP A 165 -40.38 -12.46 13.73
C TRP A 165 -40.92 -13.88 14.02
N SER A 166 -40.14 -14.75 14.67
CA SER A 166 -40.51 -16.16 14.86
C SER A 166 -41.81 -16.36 15.63
N GLY A 167 -42.08 -15.52 16.62
CA GLY A 167 -43.30 -15.63 17.42
C GLY A 167 -44.58 -15.35 16.60
N LEU A 168 -44.49 -14.48 15.59
CA LEU A 168 -45.59 -14.25 14.63
C LEU A 168 -45.64 -15.37 13.58
N ALA A 169 -44.49 -15.78 13.04
CA ALA A 169 -44.44 -16.85 12.04
C ALA A 169 -45.01 -18.18 12.56
N ALA A 170 -44.79 -18.48 13.85
CA ALA A 170 -45.34 -19.66 14.53
C ALA A 170 -46.88 -19.69 14.57
N GLN A 171 -47.54 -18.54 14.45
CA GLN A 171 -49.01 -18.41 14.44
C GLN A 171 -49.62 -18.52 13.04
N THR A 172 -48.79 -18.77 12.01
CA THR A 172 -49.22 -18.85 10.61
C THR A 172 -48.98 -20.26 10.04
N PRO A 173 -49.55 -20.59 8.87
CA PRO A 173 -49.24 -21.85 8.17
C PRO A 173 -47.74 -22.05 7.83
N LEU A 174 -46.92 -21.00 7.94
CA LEU A 174 -45.47 -21.06 7.71
C LEU A 174 -44.70 -21.81 8.81
N ALA A 175 -45.33 -22.13 9.95
CA ALA A 175 -44.67 -22.83 11.05
C ALA A 175 -44.04 -24.18 10.62
N SER A 176 -44.71 -24.92 9.73
CA SER A 176 -44.21 -26.19 9.18
C SER A 176 -42.96 -25.99 8.32
N LEU A 177 -42.91 -24.93 7.50
CA LEU A 177 -41.73 -24.56 6.72
C LEU A 177 -40.54 -24.26 7.63
N TYR A 178 -40.73 -23.49 8.69
CA TYR A 178 -39.65 -23.19 9.64
C TYR A 178 -39.19 -24.42 10.43
N SER A 179 -40.09 -25.36 10.74
CA SER A 179 -39.69 -26.64 11.34
C SER A 179 -38.74 -27.44 10.44
N LEU A 180 -38.99 -27.47 9.12
CA LEU A 180 -38.11 -28.11 8.14
C LEU A 180 -36.77 -27.36 8.01
N ILE A 181 -36.81 -26.02 7.98
CA ILE A 181 -35.60 -25.20 7.97
C ILE A 181 -34.74 -25.52 9.21
N PHE A 182 -35.35 -25.64 10.40
CA PHE A 182 -34.61 -25.90 11.63
C PHE A 182 -34.05 -27.32 11.77
N GLN A 183 -34.60 -28.30 11.04
CA GLN A 183 -33.99 -29.64 10.93
C GLN A 183 -32.69 -29.62 10.14
N LEU A 184 -32.59 -28.78 9.11
CA LEU A 184 -31.42 -28.69 8.23
C LEU A 184 -30.40 -27.65 8.72
N LEU A 185 -30.89 -26.52 9.23
CA LEU A 185 -30.12 -25.34 9.60
C LEU A 185 -30.48 -24.95 11.03
N ALA A 186 -29.53 -24.87 11.96
CA ALA A 186 -29.84 -24.59 13.36
C ALA A 186 -30.55 -23.24 13.62
N GLY A 187 -30.47 -22.31 12.67
CA GLY A 187 -31.20 -21.04 12.69
C GLY A 187 -31.14 -20.35 11.33
N THR A 188 -31.92 -19.29 11.15
CA THR A 188 -31.91 -18.47 9.92
C THR A 188 -30.83 -17.38 9.93
N ARG A 189 -30.29 -17.02 11.10
CA ARG A 189 -29.10 -16.17 11.24
C ARG A 189 -27.83 -16.89 10.79
N ASN A 190 -27.65 -17.02 9.47
CA ASN A 190 -26.58 -17.79 8.85
C ASN A 190 -26.14 -17.18 7.51
N GLY A 191 -25.22 -17.83 6.81
CA GLY A 191 -24.72 -17.32 5.53
C GLY A 191 -25.67 -17.42 4.34
N ILE A 192 -26.83 -18.08 4.49
CA ILE A 192 -27.83 -18.20 3.42
C ILE A 192 -28.86 -17.09 3.52
N PHE A 193 -29.48 -16.90 4.69
CA PHE A 193 -30.58 -15.92 4.82
C PHE A 193 -30.11 -14.55 5.32
N PHE A 194 -28.96 -14.45 5.98
CA PHE A 194 -28.50 -13.18 6.58
C PHE A 194 -27.40 -12.49 5.76
N ALA A 195 -26.27 -13.17 5.56
CA ALA A 195 -25.08 -12.56 4.97
C ALA A 195 -25.24 -11.99 3.54
N PRO A 196 -25.97 -12.63 2.59
CA PRO A 196 -26.00 -12.21 1.20
C PRO A 196 -26.51 -10.78 0.98
N LEU A 197 -27.58 -10.41 1.68
CA LEU A 197 -28.17 -9.07 1.55
C LEU A 197 -27.15 -7.99 1.93
N PHE A 198 -26.46 -8.15 3.06
CA PHE A 198 -25.50 -7.17 3.54
C PHE A 198 -24.21 -7.13 2.69
N LEU A 199 -23.75 -8.27 2.15
CA LEU A 199 -22.67 -8.27 1.16
C LEU A 199 -23.04 -7.42 -0.08
N LEU A 200 -24.28 -7.55 -0.57
CA LEU A 200 -24.74 -6.80 -1.73
C LEU A 200 -25.06 -5.33 -1.42
N LEU A 201 -25.53 -5.01 -0.21
CA LEU A 201 -25.65 -3.62 0.25
C LEU A 201 -24.30 -2.92 0.32
N GLY A 202 -23.22 -3.64 0.67
CA GLY A 202 -21.85 -3.14 0.59
C GLY A 202 -21.42 -2.79 -0.84
N VAL A 203 -21.77 -3.64 -1.81
CA VAL A 203 -21.55 -3.37 -3.25
C VAL A 203 -22.34 -2.15 -3.69
N LEU A 204 -23.60 -2.05 -3.28
CA LEU A 204 -24.49 -0.94 -3.60
C LEU A 204 -23.96 0.39 -3.03
N ALA A 205 -23.46 0.39 -1.79
CA ALA A 205 -22.83 1.55 -1.17
C ALA A 205 -21.64 2.07 -1.99
N ARG A 206 -20.82 1.17 -2.57
CA ARG A 206 -19.71 1.59 -3.45
C ARG A 206 -20.19 2.25 -4.75
N ARG A 207 -21.31 1.79 -5.32
CA ARG A 207 -21.91 2.43 -6.50
C ARG A 207 -22.45 3.82 -6.18
N PHE A 208 -23.04 4.00 -5.00
CA PHE A 208 -23.55 5.31 -4.56
C PHE A 208 -22.48 6.27 -4.06
N ALA A 209 -21.33 5.78 -3.61
CA ALA A 209 -20.20 6.63 -3.20
C ALA A 209 -19.68 7.56 -4.32
N GLN A 210 -20.01 7.26 -5.58
CA GLN A 210 -19.63 8.06 -6.74
C GLN A 210 -20.61 9.22 -7.02
N LYS A 211 -21.74 9.30 -6.29
CA LYS A 211 -22.76 10.35 -6.44
C LYS A 211 -22.68 11.36 -5.29
N PRO A 212 -23.08 12.63 -5.52
CA PRO A 212 -23.16 13.62 -4.44
C PRO A 212 -24.10 13.14 -3.32
N ALA A 213 -23.76 13.49 -2.07
CA ALA A 213 -24.56 13.09 -0.92
C ALA A 213 -25.93 13.78 -0.93
N SER A 214 -27.00 13.02 -0.68
CA SER A 214 -28.33 13.60 -0.49
C SER A 214 -28.36 14.43 0.80
N PRO A 215 -28.96 15.64 0.78
CA PRO A 215 -29.06 16.49 1.98
C PRO A 215 -29.91 15.84 3.10
N HIS A 216 -30.81 14.92 2.76
CA HIS A 216 -31.72 14.27 3.71
C HIS A 216 -31.18 12.97 4.32
N ARG A 217 -29.91 12.61 4.06
CA ARG A 217 -29.35 11.31 4.49
C ARG A 217 -29.41 11.09 6.01
N TYR A 218 -29.15 12.12 6.80
CA TYR A 218 -29.24 12.05 8.26
C TYR A 218 -30.69 11.86 8.74
N SER A 219 -31.66 12.52 8.09
CA SER A 219 -33.08 12.34 8.38
C SER A 219 -33.53 10.90 8.09
N TYR A 220 -33.12 10.32 6.96
CA TYR A 220 -33.44 8.94 6.63
C TYR A 220 -32.80 7.93 7.60
N LEU A 221 -31.57 8.19 8.05
CA LEU A 221 -30.94 7.38 9.10
C LEU A 221 -31.75 7.45 10.41
N MET A 222 -32.13 8.65 10.85
CA MET A 222 -32.91 8.83 12.08
C MET A 222 -34.27 8.13 12.00
N ILE A 223 -35.01 8.31 10.91
CA ILE A 223 -36.30 7.63 10.70
C ILE A 223 -36.11 6.12 10.73
N SER A 224 -35.12 5.59 10.02
CA SER A 224 -34.86 4.14 9.99
C SER A 224 -34.48 3.59 11.36
N LEU A 225 -33.73 4.35 12.16
CA LEU A 225 -33.36 3.96 13.54
C LEU A 225 -34.58 3.94 14.47
N ILE A 226 -35.45 4.96 14.38
CA ILE A 226 -36.70 5.00 15.15
C ILE A 226 -37.57 3.79 14.79
N CYS A 227 -37.75 3.53 13.48
CA CYS A 227 -38.53 2.38 13.02
C CYS A 227 -37.92 1.04 13.48
N LEU A 228 -36.60 0.89 13.48
CA LEU A 228 -35.91 -0.30 13.99
C LEU A 228 -36.17 -0.52 15.48
N LEU A 229 -36.08 0.55 16.28
CA LEU A 229 -36.32 0.48 17.72
C LEU A 229 -37.80 0.18 18.03
N LEU A 230 -38.73 0.80 17.29
CA LEU A 230 -40.15 0.52 17.39
C LEU A 230 -40.48 -0.92 16.98
N GLU A 231 -39.92 -1.41 15.88
CA GLU A 231 -40.09 -2.79 15.42
C GLU A 231 -39.65 -3.78 16.50
N SER A 232 -38.45 -3.60 17.06
CA SER A 232 -37.94 -4.44 18.15
C SER A 232 -38.85 -4.38 19.39
N TYR A 233 -39.20 -3.18 19.85
CA TYR A 233 -40.07 -3.00 21.00
C TYR A 233 -41.42 -3.72 20.83
N LEU A 234 -42.07 -3.53 19.68
CA LEU A 234 -43.35 -4.18 19.39
C LEU A 234 -43.22 -5.70 19.35
N LEU A 235 -42.18 -6.24 18.71
CA LEU A 235 -41.97 -7.69 18.65
C LEU A 235 -41.75 -8.30 20.03
N HIS A 236 -40.98 -7.65 20.91
CA HIS A 236 -40.78 -8.12 22.29
C HIS A 236 -42.02 -7.95 23.18
N HIS A 237 -42.86 -6.95 22.90
CA HIS A 237 -44.07 -6.71 23.67
C HIS A 237 -45.20 -7.69 23.29
N PHE A 238 -45.35 -7.99 22.00
CA PHE A 238 -46.47 -8.79 21.49
C PHE A 238 -46.10 -10.25 21.22
N THR A 239 -44.83 -10.59 21.09
CA THR A 239 -44.37 -11.95 20.79
C THR A 239 -43.07 -12.31 21.51
N THR A 240 -42.59 -13.54 21.31
CA THR A 240 -41.28 -13.98 21.79
C THR A 240 -40.36 -14.25 20.59
N PRO A 241 -39.46 -13.30 20.25
CA PRO A 241 -38.42 -13.52 19.24
C PRO A 241 -37.51 -14.70 19.59
N LYS A 242 -37.08 -15.48 18.59
CA LYS A 242 -36.09 -16.55 18.78
C LYS A 242 -34.69 -15.96 18.97
N HIS A 243 -34.35 -14.96 18.17
CA HIS A 243 -33.21 -14.08 18.40
C HIS A 243 -33.50 -12.68 17.86
N ASP A 244 -32.75 -11.70 18.34
CA ASP A 244 -32.95 -10.28 18.01
C ASP A 244 -32.07 -9.82 16.83
N SER A 245 -31.80 -10.66 15.83
CA SER A 245 -30.72 -10.41 14.86
C SER A 245 -31.19 -9.91 13.50
N MET A 246 -32.46 -10.09 13.16
CA MET A 246 -32.99 -9.82 11.81
C MET A 246 -34.26 -8.98 11.90
N TYR A 247 -34.19 -7.75 11.40
CA TYR A 247 -35.28 -6.78 11.43
C TYR A 247 -35.54 -6.21 10.04
N VAL A 248 -36.79 -5.88 9.74
CA VAL A 248 -37.19 -5.24 8.48
C VAL A 248 -36.44 -3.92 8.28
N PHE A 249 -36.30 -3.11 9.34
CA PHE A 249 -35.67 -1.79 9.23
C PHE A 249 -34.13 -1.80 9.31
N LEU A 250 -33.51 -2.92 9.67
CA LEU A 250 -32.06 -3.04 9.81
C LEU A 250 -31.28 -2.79 8.49
N PRO A 251 -31.66 -3.37 7.33
CA PRO A 251 -31.07 -3.03 6.03
C PRO A 251 -31.09 -1.53 5.70
N PHE A 252 -32.16 -0.82 6.07
CA PHE A 252 -32.32 0.61 5.80
C PHE A 252 -31.40 1.46 6.67
N VAL A 253 -31.31 1.16 7.97
CA VAL A 253 -30.35 1.81 8.89
C VAL A 253 -28.94 1.74 8.30
N LEU A 254 -28.53 0.55 7.87
CA LEU A 254 -27.18 0.34 7.34
C LEU A 254 -26.94 0.99 5.98
N LEU A 255 -27.95 1.02 5.11
CA LEU A 255 -27.90 1.69 3.81
C LEU A 255 -27.58 3.19 3.97
N PHE A 256 -28.14 3.84 5.00
CA PHE A 256 -27.90 5.26 5.27
C PHE A 256 -26.68 5.53 6.16
N LEU A 257 -26.39 4.64 7.12
CA LEU A 257 -25.25 4.76 8.02
C LEU A 257 -23.91 4.59 7.28
N PHE A 258 -23.81 3.61 6.39
CA PHE A 258 -22.53 3.25 5.76
C PHE A 258 -21.87 4.42 5.00
N PRO A 259 -22.60 5.19 4.15
CA PRO A 259 -22.03 6.35 3.48
C PRO A 259 -21.64 7.50 4.42
N ILE A 260 -22.32 7.66 5.57
CA ILE A 260 -21.94 8.65 6.59
C ILE A 260 -20.58 8.27 7.19
N ILE A 261 -20.42 7.00 7.58
CA ILE A 261 -19.15 6.49 8.11
C ILE A 261 -18.03 6.54 7.07
N GLN A 262 -18.34 6.35 5.78
CA GLN A 262 -17.36 6.48 4.71
C GLN A 262 -16.75 7.88 4.61
N GLN A 263 -17.53 8.93 4.91
CA GLN A 263 -17.09 10.33 4.89
C GLN A 263 -16.59 10.81 6.25
N TRP A 264 -16.78 10.00 7.29
CA TRP A 264 -16.40 10.36 8.65
C TRP A 264 -14.88 10.45 8.80
N GLN A 265 -14.43 11.60 9.27
CA GLN A 265 -13.06 11.82 9.70
C GLN A 265 -12.99 11.63 11.21
N ALA A 266 -12.52 10.46 11.63
CA ALA A 266 -12.43 10.13 13.05
C ALA A 266 -11.47 11.10 13.77
N PRO A 267 -11.86 11.67 14.93
CA PRO A 267 -11.02 12.58 15.69
C PRO A 267 -9.79 11.86 16.27
N MET A 268 -9.92 10.57 16.58
CA MET A 268 -8.86 9.71 17.09
C MET A 268 -8.54 8.62 16.07
N ILE A 269 -7.24 8.45 15.75
CA ILE A 269 -6.77 7.50 14.76
C ILE A 269 -5.98 6.37 15.41
N TRP A 270 -6.55 5.17 15.41
CA TRP A 270 -5.89 3.96 15.86
C TRP A 270 -5.08 3.39 14.70
N LYS A 271 -3.74 3.41 14.80
CA LYS A 271 -2.81 3.01 13.73
C LYS A 271 -3.04 1.58 13.20
N GLN A 272 -3.62 0.69 14.01
CA GLN A 272 -3.91 -0.70 13.65
C GLN A 272 -5.40 -1.07 13.80
N ALA A 273 -6.32 -0.11 13.63
CA ALA A 273 -7.76 -0.28 13.88
C ALA A 273 -8.37 -1.58 13.30
N GLY A 274 -8.05 -1.92 12.04
CA GLY A 274 -8.55 -3.15 11.42
C GLY A 274 -8.04 -4.45 12.06
N ARG A 275 -6.79 -4.49 12.53
CA ARG A 275 -6.25 -5.64 13.27
C ARG A 275 -6.84 -5.70 14.66
N LEU A 276 -6.92 -4.55 15.33
CA LEU A 276 -7.48 -4.46 16.67
C LEU A 276 -8.94 -4.93 16.69
N SER A 277 -9.77 -4.48 15.76
CA SER A 277 -11.18 -4.89 15.65
C SER A 277 -11.33 -6.42 15.56
N LEU A 278 -10.52 -7.08 14.71
CA LEU A 278 -10.54 -8.54 14.58
C LEU A 278 -10.11 -9.23 15.89
N TRP A 279 -9.03 -8.77 16.52
CA TRP A 279 -8.55 -9.38 17.76
C TRP A 279 -9.48 -9.12 18.95
N LEU A 280 -10.12 -7.95 19.00
CA LEU A 280 -11.15 -7.63 19.99
C LEU A 280 -12.35 -8.55 19.81
N TYR A 281 -12.79 -8.75 18.57
CA TYR A 281 -13.82 -9.72 18.24
C TYR A 281 -13.44 -11.16 18.61
N LEU A 282 -12.20 -11.58 18.36
CA LEU A 282 -11.80 -12.95 18.66
C LEU A 282 -11.61 -13.17 20.16
N LEU A 283 -10.90 -12.30 20.88
CA LEU A 283 -10.42 -12.61 22.24
C LEU A 283 -11.38 -12.23 23.37
N HIS A 284 -12.39 -11.41 23.13
CA HIS A 284 -13.33 -11.00 24.19
C HIS A 284 -13.98 -12.16 24.97
N PRO A 285 -14.32 -13.32 24.39
CA PRO A 285 -14.96 -14.41 25.15
C PRO A 285 -14.07 -15.02 26.22
N TYR A 286 -12.75 -15.04 26.02
CA TYR A 286 -11.81 -15.44 27.07
C TYR A 286 -11.86 -14.48 28.25
N THR A 287 -11.86 -13.18 27.97
CA THR A 287 -11.93 -12.19 29.04
C THR A 287 -13.29 -12.17 29.71
N ILE A 288 -14.38 -12.47 28.99
CA ILE A 288 -15.70 -12.70 29.59
C ILE A 288 -15.63 -13.89 30.53
N ALA A 289 -15.07 -15.03 30.13
CA ALA A 289 -14.92 -16.19 31.01
C ALA A 289 -14.09 -15.88 32.27
N VAL A 290 -13.00 -15.13 32.13
CA VAL A 290 -12.18 -14.65 33.26
C VAL A 290 -13.00 -13.73 34.19
N THR A 291 -13.68 -12.73 33.64
CA THR A 291 -14.50 -11.82 34.46
C THR A 291 -15.69 -12.52 35.11
N HIS A 292 -16.28 -13.52 34.44
CA HIS A 292 -17.33 -14.35 35.02
C HIS A 292 -16.82 -15.13 36.23
N PHE A 293 -15.65 -15.77 36.12
CA PHE A 293 -15.00 -16.43 37.25
C PHE A 293 -14.70 -15.45 38.39
N LEU A 294 -14.17 -14.26 38.08
CA LEU A 294 -13.92 -13.22 39.08
C LEU A 294 -15.21 -12.69 39.72
N SER A 295 -16.32 -12.62 38.98
CA SER A 295 -17.60 -12.12 39.47
C SER A 295 -18.25 -13.00 40.54
N GLN A 296 -17.84 -14.28 40.62
CA GLN A 296 -18.23 -15.16 41.72
C GLN A 296 -17.66 -14.69 43.06
N LYS A 297 -16.52 -13.99 43.05
CA LYS A 297 -15.86 -13.44 44.24
C LYS A 297 -16.03 -11.92 44.39
N LEU A 298 -16.31 -11.22 43.28
CA LEU A 298 -16.46 -9.76 43.22
C LEU A 298 -17.85 -9.39 42.65
N PRO A 299 -18.87 -9.19 43.50
CA PRO A 299 -20.25 -8.92 43.07
C PRO A 299 -20.41 -7.67 42.18
N LEU A 300 -19.48 -6.72 42.27
CA LEU A 300 -19.39 -5.52 41.42
C LEU A 300 -19.20 -5.84 39.93
N LEU A 301 -18.76 -7.05 39.57
CA LEU A 301 -18.53 -7.50 38.20
C LEU A 301 -19.68 -8.34 37.63
N GLN A 302 -20.84 -8.40 38.27
CA GLN A 302 -21.97 -9.19 37.78
C GLN A 302 -22.82 -8.37 36.78
N ASN A 303 -22.68 -8.68 35.48
CA ASN A 303 -23.50 -8.22 34.35
C ASN A 303 -23.98 -6.77 34.45
N ASN A 304 -23.03 -5.84 34.43
CA ASN A 304 -23.27 -4.41 34.50
C ASN A 304 -22.22 -3.65 33.67
N LEU A 305 -22.34 -2.32 33.63
CA LEU A 305 -21.42 -1.46 32.88
C LEU A 305 -19.96 -1.61 33.33
N ILE A 306 -19.71 -1.88 34.62
CA ILE A 306 -18.37 -2.09 35.16
C ILE A 306 -17.76 -3.37 34.57
N ASN A 307 -18.51 -4.47 34.53
CA ASN A 307 -18.07 -5.71 33.88
C ASN A 307 -17.66 -5.43 32.43
N TYR A 308 -18.52 -4.76 31.65
CA TYR A 308 -18.22 -4.43 30.26
C TYR A 308 -16.93 -3.63 30.08
N ILE A 309 -16.71 -2.60 30.89
CA ILE A 309 -15.48 -1.78 30.85
C ILE A 309 -14.26 -2.64 31.19
N VAL A 310 -14.36 -3.52 32.20
CA VAL A 310 -13.28 -4.43 32.59
C VAL A 310 -12.98 -5.44 31.49
N VAL A 311 -13.99 -6.04 30.87
CA VAL A 311 -13.84 -6.96 29.73
C VAL A 311 -13.11 -6.26 28.57
N LEU A 312 -13.52 -5.03 28.21
CA LEU A 312 -12.83 -4.25 27.18
C LEU A 312 -11.37 -3.96 27.55
N GLY A 313 -11.12 -3.49 28.78
CA GLY A 313 -9.78 -3.17 29.27
C GLY A 313 -8.86 -4.38 29.25
N LEU A 314 -9.32 -5.53 29.76
CA LEU A 314 -8.59 -6.80 29.74
C LEU A 314 -8.35 -7.29 28.32
N THR A 315 -9.34 -7.19 27.43
CA THR A 315 -9.17 -7.64 26.04
C THR A 315 -8.16 -6.78 25.32
N ILE A 316 -8.26 -5.46 25.42
CA ILE A 316 -7.32 -4.52 24.81
C ILE A 316 -5.91 -4.73 25.38
N GLY A 317 -5.79 -4.88 26.71
CA GLY A 317 -4.52 -5.20 27.38
C GLY A 317 -3.90 -6.49 26.87
N LEU A 318 -4.68 -7.57 26.74
CA LEU A 318 -4.24 -8.85 26.18
C LEU A 318 -3.76 -8.68 24.74
N ILE A 319 -4.47 -7.93 23.90
CA ILE A 319 -4.09 -7.69 22.50
C ILE A 319 -2.75 -6.95 22.42
N TYR A 320 -2.59 -5.87 23.19
CA TYR A 320 -1.32 -5.12 23.21
C TYR A 320 -0.19 -5.93 23.83
N GLY A 321 -0.47 -6.76 24.84
CA GLY A 321 0.46 -7.74 25.40
C GLY A 321 0.92 -8.75 24.35
N LEU A 322 0.00 -9.31 23.57
CA LEU A 322 0.32 -10.20 22.45
C LEU A 322 1.10 -9.50 21.35
N PHE A 323 0.81 -8.23 21.03
CA PHE A 323 1.60 -7.45 20.08
C PHE A 323 3.00 -7.12 20.60
N ALA A 324 3.15 -6.90 21.91
CA ALA A 324 4.45 -6.69 22.56
C ALA A 324 5.27 -7.98 22.61
N LEU A 325 4.66 -9.11 23.02
CA LEU A 325 5.25 -10.44 22.93
C LEU A 325 5.64 -10.76 21.48
N GLN A 326 4.76 -10.49 20.52
CA GLN A 326 5.08 -10.68 19.11
C GLN A 326 6.29 -9.85 18.70
N LYS A 327 6.53 -8.67 19.27
CA LYS A 327 7.74 -7.88 19.00
C LYS A 327 8.99 -8.44 19.69
N LEU A 328 8.84 -9.00 20.89
CA LEU A 328 9.93 -9.61 21.67
C LEU A 328 10.37 -10.95 21.08
N PHE A 329 9.42 -11.74 20.58
CA PHE A 329 9.63 -13.03 19.92
C PHE A 329 9.62 -12.92 18.39
N SER A 330 9.39 -11.73 17.83
CA SER A 330 9.77 -11.46 16.46
C SER A 330 11.28 -11.31 16.44
N PHE A 331 11.94 -12.45 16.30
CA PHE A 331 13.12 -12.48 15.45
C PHE A 331 12.75 -11.78 14.13
N PRO A 332 13.65 -11.00 13.51
CA PRO A 332 13.43 -10.60 12.12
C PRO A 332 13.00 -11.88 11.43
N LYS A 333 11.82 -11.87 10.80
CA LYS A 333 11.46 -12.96 9.90
C LYS A 333 12.56 -12.93 8.84
N LYS A 334 13.64 -13.67 9.07
CA LYS A 334 14.26 -14.47 8.03
C LYS A 334 13.13 -15.40 7.61
N THR A 335 12.24 -14.88 6.76
CA THR A 335 11.76 -15.70 5.66
C THR A 335 13.01 -16.46 5.22
N PRO A 336 13.03 -17.81 5.23
CA PRO A 336 14.06 -18.49 4.46
C PRO A 336 14.06 -17.77 3.11
N PRO A 337 15.23 -17.38 2.54
CA PRO A 337 15.23 -16.68 1.29
C PRO A 337 14.49 -17.59 0.32
N HIS A 338 13.21 -17.31 0.08
CA HIS A 338 12.56 -17.77 -1.12
C HIS A 338 13.45 -17.15 -2.16
N LEU A 339 14.23 -17.98 -2.84
CA LEU A 339 15.12 -17.54 -3.90
C LEU A 339 14.26 -16.69 -4.82
N GLN A 340 14.46 -15.38 -4.75
CA GLN A 340 13.64 -14.43 -5.48
C GLN A 340 14.12 -14.49 -6.92
N ARG A 341 13.17 -14.65 -7.83
CA ARG A 341 13.43 -14.77 -9.27
C ARG A 341 14.48 -13.76 -9.77
N ALA A 342 14.30 -12.49 -9.42
CA ALA A 342 15.24 -11.41 -9.69
C ALA A 342 15.25 -10.40 -8.55
N THR A 343 16.42 -9.88 -8.19
CA THR A 343 16.61 -8.94 -7.08
C THR A 343 17.53 -7.79 -7.46
N LYS A 344 17.23 -6.59 -6.93
CA LYS A 344 18.14 -5.45 -6.93
C LYS A 344 18.83 -5.38 -5.56
N GLU A 345 20.14 -5.60 -5.55
CA GLU A 345 20.95 -5.63 -4.34
C GLU A 345 21.62 -4.27 -4.15
N PHE A 346 21.30 -3.60 -3.04
CA PHE A 346 21.78 -2.26 -2.74
C PHE A 346 22.91 -2.28 -1.70
N SER A 347 23.98 -1.54 -1.97
CA SER A 347 25.15 -1.38 -1.09
C SER A 347 25.15 -0.01 -0.40
N ALA A 348 24.72 0.01 0.87
CA ALA A 348 24.84 1.20 1.70
C ALA A 348 26.30 1.65 1.92
N PRO A 349 27.29 0.76 2.12
CA PRO A 349 28.69 1.15 2.21
C PRO A 349 29.20 1.87 0.96
N ALA A 350 28.85 1.38 -0.24
CA ALA A 350 29.23 2.03 -1.50
C ALA A 350 28.58 3.42 -1.63
N LEU A 351 27.31 3.57 -1.24
CA LEU A 351 26.64 4.87 -1.25
C LEU A 351 27.33 5.88 -0.32
N LEU A 352 27.72 5.45 0.89
CA LEU A 352 28.42 6.31 1.84
C LEU A 352 29.84 6.66 1.38
N HIS A 353 30.53 5.70 0.76
CA HIS A 353 31.83 5.93 0.10
C HIS A 353 31.70 6.99 -1.01
N ASN A 354 30.70 6.86 -1.89
CA ASN A 354 30.46 7.83 -2.96
C ASN A 354 30.16 9.23 -2.42
N LEU A 355 29.38 9.32 -1.34
CA LEU A 355 29.11 10.60 -0.67
C LEU A 355 30.41 11.24 -0.14
N GLN A 356 31.30 10.46 0.46
CA GLN A 356 32.60 10.94 0.95
C GLN A 356 33.50 11.41 -0.19
N GLU A 357 33.57 10.64 -1.28
CA GLU A 357 34.34 11.02 -2.47
C GLU A 357 33.82 12.32 -3.10
N ILE A 358 32.49 12.50 -3.17
CA ILE A 358 31.90 13.76 -3.63
C ILE A 358 32.29 14.91 -2.69
N LYS A 359 32.17 14.72 -1.36
CA LYS A 359 32.55 15.74 -0.37
C LYS A 359 34.05 16.10 -0.44
N ARG A 360 34.91 15.16 -0.84
CA ARG A 360 36.35 15.38 -1.01
C ARG A 360 36.68 16.29 -2.18
N VAL A 361 35.90 16.22 -3.26
CA VAL A 361 36.19 16.95 -4.51
C VAL A 361 35.51 18.32 -4.59
N ILE A 362 34.44 18.55 -3.83
CA ILE A 362 33.76 19.84 -3.76
C ILE A 362 34.43 20.78 -2.74
N PRO A 363 34.27 22.11 -2.87
CA PRO A 363 34.74 23.07 -1.87
C PRO A 363 34.13 22.81 -0.49
N SER A 364 34.87 23.09 0.59
CA SER A 364 34.40 22.89 1.97
C SER A 364 33.20 23.78 2.35
N THR A 365 32.99 24.88 1.63
CA THR A 365 31.85 25.79 1.77
C THR A 365 30.60 25.31 1.02
N THR A 366 30.75 24.35 0.11
CA THR A 366 29.68 23.84 -0.74
C THR A 366 29.10 22.55 -0.14
N LYS A 367 27.76 22.46 -0.11
CA LYS A 367 27.03 21.29 0.43
C LYS A 367 26.48 20.39 -0.68
N VAL A 368 26.06 19.19 -0.30
CA VAL A 368 25.43 18.22 -1.20
C VAL A 368 23.91 18.31 -1.09
N MET A 369 23.25 18.55 -2.22
CA MET A 369 21.81 18.33 -2.40
C MET A 369 21.61 17.01 -3.17
N ALA A 370 21.30 15.93 -2.47
CA ALA A 370 21.22 14.60 -3.08
C ALA A 370 20.00 14.48 -4.01
N VAL A 371 20.24 14.17 -5.28
CA VAL A 371 19.17 13.99 -6.27
C VAL A 371 18.68 12.54 -6.23
N VAL A 372 17.43 12.34 -5.81
CA VAL A 372 16.82 11.01 -5.59
C VAL A 372 15.53 10.80 -6.37
N LYS A 373 15.37 11.51 -7.50
CA LYS A 373 14.25 11.34 -8.44
C LYS A 373 14.24 9.95 -9.08
N ALA A 374 13.09 9.55 -9.65
CA ALA A 374 12.87 8.26 -10.29
C ALA A 374 13.29 7.08 -9.41
N ASP A 375 12.77 7.03 -8.18
CA ASP A 375 13.13 6.03 -7.16
C ASP A 375 14.64 5.99 -6.85
N ALA A 376 15.28 7.16 -6.71
CA ALA A 376 16.74 7.32 -6.65
C ALA A 376 17.44 6.61 -7.79
N TYR A 377 17.03 6.93 -9.02
CA TYR A 377 17.50 6.29 -10.25
C TYR A 377 17.27 4.77 -10.24
N GLY A 378 16.19 4.27 -9.64
CA GLY A 378 15.89 2.84 -9.52
C GLY A 378 16.47 2.15 -8.28
N CYS A 379 17.22 2.87 -7.44
CA CYS A 379 17.93 2.34 -6.27
C CYS A 379 17.13 2.33 -4.95
N ASP A 380 15.79 2.41 -4.98
CA ASP A 380 14.93 2.57 -3.79
C ASP A 380 15.18 3.89 -3.05
N ALA A 381 14.42 4.92 -3.44
CA ALA A 381 14.57 6.28 -2.93
C ALA A 381 14.43 6.37 -1.41
N LYS A 382 13.62 5.52 -0.79
CA LYS A 382 13.41 5.56 0.67
C LYS A 382 14.67 5.09 1.39
N THR A 383 15.25 4.00 0.92
CA THR A 383 16.47 3.42 1.47
C THR A 383 17.66 4.34 1.25
N VAL A 384 17.82 4.87 0.03
CA VAL A 384 18.88 5.83 -0.32
C VAL A 384 18.76 7.11 0.49
N ALA A 385 17.60 7.78 0.47
CA ALA A 385 17.41 9.04 1.18
C ALA A 385 17.57 8.87 2.69
N GLY A 386 17.02 7.80 3.28
CA GLY A 386 17.17 7.54 4.71
C GLY A 386 18.61 7.24 5.13
N THR A 387 19.41 6.61 4.26
CA THR A 387 20.84 6.36 4.50
C THR A 387 21.64 7.64 4.43
N LEU A 388 21.40 8.48 3.41
CA LEU A 388 22.06 9.78 3.26
C LEU A 388 21.67 10.78 4.36
N GLU A 389 20.42 10.79 4.80
CA GLU A 389 19.94 11.66 5.89
C GLU A 389 20.66 11.32 7.20
N ARG A 390 20.82 10.03 7.52
CA ARG A 390 21.63 9.58 8.67
C ARG A 390 23.11 9.94 8.55
N ALA A 391 23.62 10.04 7.33
CA ALA A 391 24.99 10.48 7.03
C ALA A 391 25.15 12.01 6.99
N GLY A 392 24.11 12.76 7.36
CA GLY A 392 24.14 14.22 7.49
C GLY A 392 23.78 14.99 6.22
N VAL A 393 23.18 14.36 5.21
CA VAL A 393 22.61 15.10 4.06
C VAL A 393 21.28 15.72 4.47
N ASP A 394 21.21 17.05 4.46
CA ASP A 394 20.07 17.83 4.94
C ASP A 394 19.17 18.38 3.81
N PHE A 395 19.53 18.14 2.55
CA PHE A 395 18.80 18.63 1.38
C PHE A 395 18.75 17.55 0.28
N PHE A 396 17.55 17.26 -0.19
CA PHE A 396 17.25 16.32 -1.28
C PHE A 396 16.48 16.99 -2.40
N ALA A 397 16.62 16.44 -3.61
CA ALA A 397 15.88 16.87 -4.79
C ALA A 397 15.17 15.70 -5.48
N VAL A 398 13.92 15.92 -5.87
CA VAL A 398 13.07 14.97 -6.61
C VAL A 398 12.50 15.63 -7.86
N ALA A 399 11.93 14.86 -8.79
CA ALA A 399 11.33 15.39 -10.01
C ALA A 399 9.88 15.87 -9.77
N THR A 400 9.11 15.13 -8.97
CA THR A 400 7.67 15.37 -8.81
C THR A 400 7.24 15.53 -7.35
N ILE A 401 6.06 16.11 -7.15
CA ILE A 401 5.43 16.21 -5.83
C ILE A 401 5.05 14.83 -5.27
N GLU A 402 4.70 13.85 -6.12
CA GLU A 402 4.44 12.47 -5.70
C GLU A 402 5.64 11.85 -5.00
N GLU A 403 6.82 11.96 -5.61
CA GLU A 403 8.08 11.47 -5.04
C GLU A 403 8.40 12.18 -3.71
N ALA A 404 8.19 13.49 -3.65
CA ALA A 404 8.40 14.27 -2.44
C ALA A 404 7.48 13.81 -1.29
N ILE A 405 6.20 13.61 -1.58
CA ILE A 405 5.20 13.11 -0.62
C ILE A 405 5.54 11.69 -0.17
N GLU A 406 6.03 10.84 -1.07
CA GLU A 406 6.45 9.49 -0.76
C GLU A 406 7.63 9.47 0.24
N LEU A 407 8.65 10.31 0.02
CA LEU A 407 9.76 10.48 0.96
C LEU A 407 9.31 11.03 2.31
N ARG A 408 8.40 12.00 2.33
CA ARG A 408 7.80 12.51 3.58
C ARG A 408 7.06 11.42 4.35
N ARG A 409 6.29 10.59 3.66
CA ARG A 409 5.58 9.44 4.27
C ARG A 409 6.54 8.35 4.76
N ALA A 410 7.70 8.22 4.13
CA ALA A 410 8.77 7.34 4.57
C ALA A 410 9.55 7.88 5.79
N GLY A 411 9.28 9.12 6.21
CA GLY A 411 9.84 9.71 7.42
C GLY A 411 11.03 10.65 7.19
N ILE A 412 11.38 10.96 5.93
CA ILE A 412 12.45 11.92 5.60
C ILE A 412 12.03 13.32 6.06
N LYS A 413 12.87 13.95 6.88
CA LYS A 413 12.63 15.26 7.51
C LYS A 413 13.44 16.39 6.85
N SER A 414 14.54 16.05 6.18
CA SER A 414 15.39 16.97 5.43
C SER A 414 14.63 17.79 4.37
N ARG A 415 15.21 18.90 3.93
CA ARG A 415 14.61 19.78 2.91
C ARG A 415 14.42 19.01 1.60
N LEU A 416 13.27 19.21 0.94
CA LEU A 416 12.94 18.54 -0.32
C LEU A 416 12.59 19.58 -1.39
N LEU A 417 13.43 19.67 -2.42
CA LEU A 417 13.17 20.47 -3.61
C LEU A 417 12.53 19.63 -4.71
N ILE A 418 11.38 20.07 -5.21
CA ILE A 418 10.79 19.54 -6.43
C ILE A 418 11.40 20.31 -7.60
N LEU A 419 12.20 19.63 -8.43
CA LEU A 419 12.86 20.21 -9.60
C LEU A 419 11.90 20.48 -10.76
N GLY A 420 10.82 19.70 -10.85
CA GLY A 420 9.82 19.81 -11.90
C GLY A 420 8.67 20.76 -11.58
N TYR A 421 7.68 20.74 -12.45
CA TYR A 421 6.44 21.51 -12.32
C TYR A 421 5.48 20.86 -11.31
N THR A 422 4.86 21.70 -10.48
CA THR A 422 3.69 21.32 -9.67
C THR A 422 2.57 22.31 -9.95
N SER A 423 1.38 21.82 -10.31
CA SER A 423 0.22 22.70 -10.53
C SER A 423 -0.10 23.54 -9.29
N ALA A 424 -0.38 24.84 -9.49
CA ALA A 424 -0.79 25.75 -8.42
C ALA A 424 -2.06 25.27 -7.67
N GLN A 425 -2.91 24.45 -8.29
CA GLN A 425 -4.05 23.81 -7.63
C GLN A 425 -3.64 22.90 -6.46
N ARG A 426 -2.38 22.44 -6.45
CA ARG A 426 -1.80 21.58 -5.41
C ARG A 426 -0.94 22.35 -4.42
N ALA A 427 -1.00 23.68 -4.40
CA ALA A 427 -0.24 24.52 -3.46
C ALA A 427 -0.47 24.15 -1.99
N LYS A 428 -1.68 23.70 -1.63
CA LYS A 428 -1.98 23.20 -0.27
C LYS A 428 -1.14 21.98 0.11
N GLU A 429 -0.81 21.11 -0.84
CA GLU A 429 0.04 19.95 -0.58
C GLU A 429 1.50 20.36 -0.35
N LEU A 430 2.01 21.36 -1.08
CA LEU A 430 3.35 21.91 -0.86
C LEU A 430 3.55 22.34 0.59
N ASN A 431 2.59 23.09 1.14
CA ASN A 431 2.65 23.56 2.53
C ASN A 431 2.44 22.43 3.53
N ARG A 432 1.45 21.56 3.28
CA ARG A 432 1.13 20.43 4.17
C ARG A 432 2.33 19.50 4.38
N TYR A 433 3.14 19.30 3.34
CA TYR A 433 4.29 18.40 3.38
C TYR A 433 5.64 19.14 3.50
N SER A 434 5.63 20.46 3.72
CA SER A 434 6.84 21.29 3.83
C SER A 434 7.81 21.05 2.67
N LEU A 435 7.33 21.27 1.45
CA LEU A 435 8.04 21.04 0.19
C LEU A 435 8.46 22.36 -0.44
N ILE A 436 9.66 22.38 -1.03
CA ILE A 436 10.20 23.53 -1.76
C ILE A 436 9.90 23.33 -3.24
N GLN A 437 9.24 24.31 -3.87
CA GLN A 437 8.83 24.22 -5.27
C GLN A 437 9.79 25.00 -6.18
N THR A 438 10.17 24.40 -7.31
CA THR A 438 10.82 25.17 -8.37
C THR A 438 9.82 26.09 -9.08
N VAL A 439 10.15 27.38 -9.21
CA VAL A 439 9.44 28.29 -10.12
C VAL A 439 9.98 28.07 -11.53
N VAL A 440 9.25 27.31 -12.34
CA VAL A 440 9.70 26.89 -13.68
C VAL A 440 9.47 27.90 -14.81
N SER A 441 8.70 28.96 -14.58
CA SER A 441 8.45 30.06 -15.52
C SER A 441 7.79 31.25 -14.80
N GLU A 442 7.76 32.42 -15.43
CA GLU A 442 7.11 33.60 -14.85
C GLU A 442 5.61 33.37 -14.64
N ALA A 443 4.92 32.83 -15.66
CA ALA A 443 3.51 32.48 -15.57
C ALA A 443 3.22 31.48 -14.44
N HIS A 444 4.13 30.52 -14.21
CA HIS A 444 4.01 29.59 -13.10
C HIS A 444 4.20 30.27 -11.74
N GLY A 445 5.20 31.15 -11.61
CA GLY A 445 5.39 31.95 -10.40
C GLY A 445 4.16 32.81 -10.07
N GLN A 446 3.61 33.50 -11.07
CA GLN A 446 2.37 34.27 -10.94
C GLN A 446 1.18 33.39 -10.52
N ALA A 447 1.04 32.21 -11.12
CA ALA A 447 -0.02 31.27 -10.77
C ALA A 447 0.09 30.76 -9.32
N LEU A 448 1.30 30.45 -8.86
CA LEU A 448 1.56 30.07 -7.46
C LEU A 448 1.24 31.23 -6.51
N ALA A 449 1.66 32.45 -6.84
CA ALA A 449 1.40 33.63 -6.02
C ALA A 449 -0.11 33.94 -5.89
N ARG A 450 -0.88 33.77 -6.97
CA ARG A 450 -2.35 33.96 -6.97
C ARG A 450 -3.09 33.02 -6.02
N THR A 451 -2.47 31.94 -5.56
CA THR A 451 -3.08 31.07 -4.54
C THR A 451 -3.19 31.74 -3.17
N GLY A 452 -2.42 32.81 -2.92
CA GLY A 452 -2.35 33.52 -1.65
C GLY A 452 -1.67 32.75 -0.52
N LEU A 453 -1.23 31.51 -0.78
CA LEU A 453 -0.54 30.69 0.21
C LEU A 453 0.94 31.04 0.25
N PRO A 454 1.59 31.05 1.44
CA PRO A 454 3.04 31.19 1.52
C PRO A 454 3.67 29.89 1.01
N ILE A 455 4.46 29.94 -0.06
CA ILE A 455 5.11 28.77 -0.67
C ILE A 455 6.62 29.02 -0.68
N GLU A 456 7.39 28.09 -0.11
CA GLU A 456 8.85 28.11 -0.20
C GLU A 456 9.29 27.65 -1.59
N CYS A 457 10.14 28.44 -2.24
CA CYS A 457 10.47 28.26 -3.65
C CYS A 457 11.97 28.39 -3.91
N HIS A 458 12.46 27.66 -4.92
CA HIS A 458 13.70 28.02 -5.62
C HIS A 458 13.35 28.51 -7.02
N LEU A 459 13.99 29.59 -7.48
CA LEU A 459 13.79 30.12 -8.83
C LEU A 459 14.74 29.41 -9.81
N ALA A 460 14.17 28.74 -10.82
CA ALA A 460 14.97 28.24 -11.94
C ALA A 460 15.16 29.36 -12.97
N VAL A 461 16.38 29.53 -13.44
CA VAL A 461 16.75 30.46 -14.51
C VAL A 461 17.20 29.65 -15.72
N ASP A 462 16.70 29.99 -16.90
CA ASP A 462 17.12 29.37 -18.14
C ASP A 462 18.32 30.13 -18.73
N THR A 463 19.51 29.59 -18.52
CA THR A 463 20.75 30.18 -19.07
C THR A 463 21.14 29.63 -20.44
N GLY A 464 20.26 28.85 -21.10
CA GLY A 464 20.48 28.33 -22.45
C GLY A 464 20.09 26.87 -22.67
N MET A 465 19.45 26.23 -21.69
CA MET A 465 18.93 24.87 -21.85
C MET A 465 17.55 24.87 -22.54
N HIS A 466 16.79 25.96 -22.42
CA HIS A 466 15.47 26.14 -23.05
C HIS A 466 14.46 25.04 -22.69
N ARG A 467 14.52 24.56 -21.44
CA ARG A 467 13.64 23.51 -20.90
C ARG A 467 12.70 24.01 -19.81
N LEU A 468 13.26 24.52 -18.72
CA LEU A 468 12.53 25.13 -17.60
C LEU A 468 13.37 26.29 -17.09
N GLY A 469 12.70 27.30 -16.55
CA GLY A 469 13.32 28.48 -15.97
C GLY A 469 12.75 29.76 -16.55
N VAL A 470 12.94 30.84 -15.81
CA VAL A 470 12.66 32.19 -16.28
C VAL A 470 13.81 32.71 -17.12
N ALA A 471 13.54 33.73 -17.94
CA ALA A 471 14.60 34.42 -18.66
C ALA A 471 15.65 34.96 -17.65
N PRO A 472 16.95 34.93 -18.00
CA PRO A 472 18.04 35.38 -17.13
C PRO A 472 18.14 36.90 -17.10
N ASP A 473 17.00 37.60 -17.09
CA ASP A 473 16.91 39.04 -17.03
C ASP A 473 16.56 39.50 -15.61
N LEU A 474 17.24 40.56 -15.19
CA LEU A 474 17.17 41.04 -13.81
C LEU A 474 15.78 41.53 -13.41
N GLU A 475 15.03 42.09 -14.36
CA GLU A 475 13.73 42.70 -14.08
C GLU A 475 12.64 41.63 -13.86
N THR A 476 12.62 40.58 -14.69
CA THR A 476 11.74 39.41 -14.51
C THR A 476 12.04 38.73 -13.19
N VAL A 477 13.31 38.50 -12.88
CA VAL A 477 13.72 37.90 -11.61
C VAL A 477 13.25 38.78 -10.44
N ARG A 478 13.57 40.08 -10.46
CA ARG A 478 13.15 41.03 -9.41
C ARG A 478 11.64 41.04 -9.19
N LYS A 479 10.84 41.02 -10.26
CA LYS A 479 9.37 40.98 -10.17
C LYS A 479 8.88 39.73 -9.43
N LEU A 480 9.48 38.58 -9.68
CA LEU A 480 9.11 37.32 -9.01
C LEU A 480 9.54 37.31 -7.53
N PHE A 481 10.73 37.83 -7.22
CA PHE A 481 11.19 38.00 -5.84
C PHE A 481 10.32 38.97 -5.04
N ALA A 482 9.63 39.91 -5.69
CA ALA A 482 8.72 40.84 -5.05
C ALA A 482 7.32 40.25 -4.74
N LEU A 483 7.01 39.01 -5.16
CA LEU A 483 5.71 38.39 -4.90
C LEU A 483 5.63 37.87 -3.45
N PRO A 484 4.75 38.43 -2.59
CA PRO A 484 4.78 38.16 -1.14
C PRO A 484 4.41 36.71 -0.77
N SER A 485 3.60 36.04 -1.61
CA SER A 485 3.23 34.63 -1.40
C SER A 485 4.36 33.66 -1.79
N LEU A 486 5.39 34.11 -2.53
CA LEU A 486 6.53 33.28 -2.89
C LEU A 486 7.73 33.59 -1.99
N LYS A 487 8.02 32.69 -1.07
CA LYS A 487 9.25 32.76 -0.27
C LYS A 487 10.38 32.13 -1.08
N ILE A 488 11.00 32.92 -1.97
CA ILE A 488 12.13 32.45 -2.78
C ILE A 488 13.39 32.36 -1.90
N THR A 489 13.82 31.14 -1.59
CA THR A 489 14.98 30.85 -0.72
C THR A 489 16.21 30.37 -1.48
N GLY A 490 16.15 30.34 -2.81
CA GLY A 490 17.28 29.98 -3.65
C GLY A 490 17.02 30.21 -5.12
N ILE A 491 18.10 30.19 -5.90
CA ILE A 491 18.14 30.43 -7.34
C ILE A 491 19.11 29.43 -7.99
N PHE A 492 18.76 28.90 -9.15
CA PHE A 492 19.58 27.90 -9.84
C PHE A 492 19.37 27.85 -11.34
N SER A 493 20.33 27.22 -12.03
CA SER A 493 20.20 26.82 -13.43
C SER A 493 20.67 25.37 -13.63
N HIS A 494 20.69 24.89 -14.87
CA HIS A 494 21.18 23.59 -15.26
C HIS A 494 22.08 23.68 -16.50
N LEU A 495 23.29 23.13 -16.39
CA LEU A 495 24.23 23.06 -17.49
C LEU A 495 23.78 21.99 -18.50
N GLY A 496 23.79 22.35 -19.79
CA GLY A 496 23.27 21.50 -20.85
C GLY A 496 24.29 20.53 -21.45
N SER A 497 25.59 20.82 -21.30
CA SER A 497 26.69 20.08 -21.97
C SER A 497 27.91 19.93 -21.05
N SER A 498 27.70 19.90 -19.73
CA SER A 498 28.79 19.83 -18.75
C SER A 498 29.55 18.50 -18.74
N ASP A 499 28.96 17.47 -19.33
CA ASP A 499 29.49 16.12 -19.52
C ASP A 499 30.53 16.03 -20.65
N GLN A 500 30.49 16.94 -21.61
CA GLN A 500 31.35 16.93 -22.78
C GLN A 500 32.52 17.93 -22.66
N LEU A 501 33.69 17.56 -23.19
CA LEU A 501 34.93 18.35 -23.15
C LEU A 501 35.39 18.83 -24.54
N ASP A 502 34.57 18.70 -25.58
CA ASP A 502 34.85 19.34 -26.86
C ASP A 502 34.70 20.87 -26.76
N THR A 503 35.37 21.60 -27.66
CA THR A 503 35.42 23.06 -27.64
C THR A 503 34.03 23.71 -27.65
N ALA A 504 33.08 23.19 -28.42
CA ALA A 504 31.75 23.78 -28.53
C ALA A 504 30.97 23.60 -27.23
N SER A 505 31.02 22.42 -26.62
CA SER A 505 30.39 22.12 -25.33
C SER A 505 30.97 22.93 -24.17
N ILE A 506 32.30 23.12 -24.16
CA ILE A 506 32.97 23.98 -23.17
C ILE A 506 32.51 25.43 -23.33
N LEU A 507 32.54 25.98 -24.54
CA LEU A 507 32.09 27.36 -24.81
C LEU A 507 30.63 27.58 -24.41
N ARG A 508 29.76 26.63 -24.75
CA ARG A 508 28.34 26.65 -24.37
C ARG A 508 28.18 26.63 -22.85
N THR A 509 28.84 25.71 -22.16
CA THR A 509 28.75 25.59 -20.70
C THR A 509 29.29 26.83 -20.00
N GLN A 510 30.41 27.38 -20.48
CA GLN A 510 30.98 28.62 -19.95
C GLN A 510 30.03 29.81 -20.15
N ALA A 511 29.38 29.93 -21.31
CA ALA A 511 28.38 30.96 -21.54
C ALA A 511 27.18 30.84 -20.58
N GLN A 512 26.70 29.62 -20.31
CA GLN A 512 25.64 29.38 -19.32
C GLN A 512 26.08 29.79 -17.90
N ILE A 513 27.33 29.51 -17.53
CA ILE A 513 27.87 29.88 -16.22
C ILE A 513 28.04 31.39 -16.11
N THR A 514 28.66 32.04 -17.09
CA THR A 514 28.82 33.51 -17.11
C THR A 514 27.47 34.21 -17.04
N CYS A 515 26.48 33.75 -17.81
CA CYS A 515 25.11 34.28 -17.75
C CYS A 515 24.49 34.16 -16.35
N PHE A 516 24.72 33.05 -15.66
CA PHE A 516 24.23 32.86 -14.29
C PHE A 516 24.96 33.77 -13.30
N ASP A 517 26.29 33.80 -13.36
CA ASP A 517 27.15 34.58 -12.46
C ASP A 517 26.88 36.09 -12.62
N ASP A 518 26.69 36.59 -13.85
CA ASP A 518 26.34 37.98 -14.15
C ASP A 518 24.96 38.37 -13.58
N LEU A 519 23.98 37.46 -13.67
CA LEU A 519 22.67 37.68 -13.06
C LEU A 519 22.77 37.79 -11.54
N LEU A 520 23.53 36.89 -10.89
CA LEU A 520 23.76 36.94 -9.45
C LEU A 520 24.47 38.24 -9.03
N ALA A 521 25.49 38.66 -9.79
CA ALA A 521 26.18 39.93 -9.57
C ALA A 521 25.21 41.13 -9.70
N GLY A 522 24.34 41.13 -10.72
CA GLY A 522 23.33 42.16 -10.94
C GLY A 522 22.27 42.25 -9.84
N LEU A 523 21.87 41.11 -9.25
CA LEU A 523 20.98 41.03 -8.08
C LEU A 523 21.68 41.55 -6.82
N SER A 524 22.93 41.14 -6.59
CA SER A 524 23.76 41.58 -5.46
C SER A 524 23.99 43.09 -5.47
N ALA A 525 24.34 43.66 -6.65
CA ALA A 525 24.54 45.10 -6.82
C ALA A 525 23.27 45.94 -6.52
N ARG A 526 22.09 45.31 -6.51
CA ARG A 526 20.81 45.95 -6.15
C ARG A 526 20.30 45.56 -4.76
N ASN A 527 21.13 44.89 -3.96
CA ASN A 527 20.78 44.39 -2.63
C ASN A 527 19.56 43.44 -2.62
N ILE A 528 19.36 42.68 -3.69
CA ILE A 528 18.28 41.69 -3.78
C ILE A 528 18.82 40.35 -3.24
N ALA A 529 18.30 39.91 -2.10
CA ALA A 529 18.66 38.63 -1.50
C ALA A 529 18.09 37.47 -2.32
N TYR A 530 18.95 36.72 -3.02
CA TYR A 530 18.56 35.60 -3.88
C TYR A 530 18.64 34.21 -3.21
N GLY A 531 19.14 34.16 -1.97
CA GLY A 531 19.23 32.93 -1.18
C GLY A 531 20.28 31.94 -1.69
N LEU A 532 20.00 30.65 -1.54
CA LEU A 532 20.92 29.56 -1.89
C LEU A 532 21.12 29.43 -3.39
N THR A 533 22.36 29.24 -3.80
CA THR A 533 22.78 29.04 -5.19
C THR A 533 23.15 27.59 -5.46
N HIS A 534 22.76 27.08 -6.63
CA HIS A 534 23.25 25.79 -7.13
C HIS A 534 23.22 25.76 -8.65
N LEU A 535 24.18 25.09 -9.26
CA LEU A 535 24.29 25.00 -10.72
C LEU A 535 24.78 23.63 -11.16
N GLN A 536 25.83 23.15 -10.48
CA GLN A 536 26.54 21.93 -10.83
C GLN A 536 25.72 20.67 -10.49
N SER A 537 25.47 19.86 -11.51
CA SER A 537 25.09 18.45 -11.36
C SER A 537 26.35 17.58 -11.26
N SER A 538 26.23 16.26 -11.41
CA SER A 538 27.36 15.33 -11.39
C SER A 538 28.54 15.74 -12.29
N TYR A 539 28.31 16.07 -13.56
CA TYR A 539 29.41 16.48 -14.45
C TYR A 539 29.88 17.92 -14.24
N GLY A 540 29.03 18.79 -13.70
CA GLY A 540 29.45 20.11 -13.23
C GLY A 540 30.48 20.02 -12.10
N ILE A 541 30.35 19.02 -11.21
CA ILE A 541 31.34 18.74 -10.16
C ILE A 541 32.67 18.31 -10.79
N LEU A 542 32.64 17.40 -11.77
CA LEU A 542 33.85 16.79 -12.33
C LEU A 542 34.62 17.68 -13.31
N ASN A 543 33.92 18.50 -14.10
CA ASN A 543 34.49 19.24 -15.22
C ASN A 543 34.64 20.75 -14.98
N TYR A 544 34.02 21.28 -13.92
CA TYR A 544 34.06 22.69 -13.54
C TYR A 544 34.27 22.86 -12.02
N PRO A 545 35.27 22.18 -11.41
CA PRO A 545 35.48 22.19 -9.95
C PRO A 545 35.85 23.57 -9.38
N GLU A 546 36.29 24.51 -10.23
CA GLU A 546 36.62 25.89 -9.86
C GLU A 546 35.39 26.74 -9.51
N LYS A 547 34.17 26.25 -9.78
CA LYS A 547 32.94 26.99 -9.49
C LYS A 547 32.45 26.73 -8.08
N HIS A 548 32.02 27.80 -7.42
CA HIS A 548 31.68 27.81 -5.99
C HIS A 548 30.24 28.32 -5.80
N TYR A 549 29.33 27.38 -5.53
CA TYR A 549 27.94 27.67 -5.17
C TYR A 549 27.61 27.02 -3.82
N ASP A 550 26.46 27.37 -3.22
CA ASP A 550 26.08 26.84 -1.91
C ASP A 550 25.83 25.32 -1.94
N TYR A 551 25.28 24.81 -3.04
CA TYR A 551 24.98 23.38 -3.21
C TYR A 551 25.40 22.84 -4.59
N VAL A 552 25.89 21.60 -4.59
CA VAL A 552 25.96 20.73 -5.78
C VAL A 552 24.81 19.72 -5.78
N ARG A 553 24.42 19.22 -6.96
CA ARG A 553 23.29 18.29 -7.15
C ARG A 553 23.73 16.95 -7.76
N PRO A 554 24.53 16.13 -7.06
CA PRO A 554 24.93 14.83 -7.57
C PRO A 554 23.73 13.88 -7.65
N GLY A 555 23.61 13.18 -8.77
CA GLY A 555 22.64 12.11 -9.00
C GLY A 555 23.36 10.82 -9.36
N ILE A 556 23.83 10.72 -10.61
CA ILE A 556 24.54 9.53 -11.11
C ILE A 556 25.85 9.25 -10.35
N LEU A 557 26.55 10.30 -9.90
CA LEU A 557 27.73 10.10 -9.04
C LEU A 557 27.41 9.42 -7.70
N LEU A 558 26.23 9.67 -7.12
CA LEU A 558 25.82 8.98 -5.90
C LEU A 558 25.53 7.49 -6.16
N THR A 559 25.09 7.13 -7.36
CA THR A 559 24.86 5.73 -7.73
C THR A 559 26.14 4.96 -8.00
N GLY A 560 27.29 5.64 -8.03
CA GLY A 560 28.56 4.99 -8.27
C GLY A 560 28.89 4.79 -9.74
N SER A 561 28.32 5.61 -10.62
CA SER A 561 28.47 5.45 -12.06
C SER A 561 28.67 6.79 -12.76
N LEU A 562 29.21 6.72 -13.97
CA LEU A 562 29.17 7.80 -14.95
C LEU A 562 28.01 7.55 -15.92
N SER A 563 27.56 8.58 -16.65
CA SER A 563 26.45 8.42 -17.61
C SER A 563 26.87 7.66 -18.86
N VAL A 564 28.13 7.78 -19.27
CA VAL A 564 28.74 7.10 -20.43
C VAL A 564 30.10 6.53 -19.99
N PRO A 565 30.51 5.35 -20.48
CA PRO A 565 31.79 4.76 -20.10
C PRO A 565 32.96 5.52 -20.67
N ASN A 566 34.04 5.60 -19.89
CA ASN A 566 35.33 6.16 -20.30
C ASN A 566 35.27 7.61 -20.81
N GLU A 567 34.22 8.36 -20.51
CA GLU A 567 34.17 9.79 -20.81
C GLU A 567 35.29 10.52 -20.07
N PRO A 568 36.11 11.32 -20.76
CA PRO A 568 37.15 12.07 -20.11
C PRO A 568 36.53 13.13 -19.20
N THR A 569 36.94 13.14 -17.93
CA THR A 569 36.59 14.17 -16.97
C THR A 569 37.84 14.89 -16.48
N LYS A 570 37.74 16.19 -16.18
CA LYS A 570 38.89 16.96 -15.67
C LYS A 570 39.34 16.47 -14.30
N GLN A 571 38.37 16.13 -13.45
CA GLN A 571 38.62 15.56 -12.13
C GLN A 571 38.25 14.07 -12.12
N LYS A 572 39.15 13.25 -11.56
CA LYS A 572 38.89 11.83 -11.30
C LYS A 572 38.28 11.65 -9.91
N ILE A 573 37.33 10.74 -9.81
CA ILE A 573 36.64 10.39 -8.57
C ILE A 573 36.56 8.86 -8.48
N ASN A 574 36.79 8.31 -7.28
CA ASN A 574 36.77 6.86 -7.08
C ASN A 574 35.40 6.41 -6.56
N VAL A 575 34.37 6.44 -7.40
CA VAL A 575 33.02 6.02 -6.99
C VAL A 575 32.81 4.50 -7.21
N GLN A 576 31.96 3.90 -6.39
CA GLN A 576 31.63 2.47 -6.38
C GLN A 576 30.15 2.25 -6.70
N PRO A 577 29.79 1.36 -7.65
CA PRO A 577 28.40 1.05 -7.95
C PRO A 577 27.61 0.64 -6.70
N ILE A 578 26.45 1.27 -6.48
CA ILE A 578 25.60 1.00 -5.31
C ILE A 578 24.57 -0.10 -5.55
N LEU A 579 24.40 -0.52 -6.81
CA LEU A 579 23.33 -1.43 -7.24
C LEU A 579 23.91 -2.60 -8.00
N THR A 580 23.47 -3.81 -7.69
CA THR A 580 23.73 -5.02 -8.49
C THR A 580 22.41 -5.69 -8.82
N LEU A 581 22.16 -5.95 -10.10
CA LEU A 581 20.99 -6.71 -10.55
C LEU A 581 21.34 -8.19 -10.54
N LYS A 582 20.54 -9.01 -9.87
CA LYS A 582 20.72 -10.47 -9.79
C LYS A 582 19.49 -11.22 -10.24
N ALA A 583 19.66 -12.42 -10.78
CA ALA A 583 18.57 -13.31 -11.15
C ALA A 583 18.98 -14.77 -11.06
N LEU A 584 17.99 -15.66 -10.93
CA LEU A 584 18.22 -17.09 -10.81
C LEU A 584 18.35 -17.76 -12.17
N LEU A 585 19.32 -18.65 -12.29
CA LEU A 585 19.31 -19.74 -13.27
C LEU A 585 18.17 -20.70 -12.91
N VAL A 586 17.15 -20.83 -13.76
CA VAL A 586 15.94 -21.64 -13.44
C VAL A 586 15.91 -22.99 -14.10
N ASP A 587 16.65 -23.17 -15.19
CA ASP A 587 16.69 -24.42 -15.92
C ASP A 587 17.95 -24.49 -16.80
N LYS A 588 18.32 -25.70 -17.21
CA LYS A 588 19.40 -25.96 -18.17
C LYS A 588 18.89 -26.92 -19.23
N LYS A 589 19.25 -26.66 -20.49
CA LYS A 589 18.87 -27.52 -21.62
C LYS A 589 20.09 -27.87 -22.45
N THR A 590 20.14 -29.11 -22.92
CA THR A 590 21.10 -29.52 -23.93
C THR A 590 20.48 -29.29 -25.30
N VAL A 591 21.26 -28.70 -26.20
CA VAL A 591 20.89 -28.36 -27.57
C VAL A 591 21.83 -29.14 -28.48
N ALA A 592 21.28 -29.83 -29.49
CA ALA A 592 22.09 -30.58 -30.44
C ALA A 592 22.78 -29.65 -31.45
N ALA A 593 23.86 -30.14 -32.08
CA ALA A 593 24.48 -29.42 -33.19
C ALA A 593 23.46 -29.18 -34.32
N GLY A 594 23.41 -27.95 -34.83
CA GLY A 594 22.48 -27.51 -35.88
C GLY A 594 21.12 -27.02 -35.37
N GLU A 595 20.82 -27.13 -34.07
CA GLU A 595 19.58 -26.60 -33.50
C GLU A 595 19.67 -25.10 -33.20
N ALA A 596 18.56 -24.40 -33.41
CA ALA A 596 18.42 -22.98 -33.13
C ALA A 596 17.68 -22.73 -31.80
N ILE A 597 18.04 -21.64 -31.10
CA ILE A 597 17.44 -21.29 -29.81
C ILE A 597 16.64 -19.97 -29.87
N GLY A 598 15.65 -19.86 -28.99
CA GLY A 598 14.91 -18.62 -28.75
C GLY A 598 14.08 -18.11 -29.94
N TYR A 599 13.68 -16.84 -29.86
CA TYR A 599 12.88 -16.20 -30.91
C TYR A 599 13.72 -15.90 -32.16
N GLY A 600 13.12 -16.12 -33.33
CA GLY A 600 13.71 -15.74 -34.64
C GLY A 600 14.76 -16.71 -35.18
N LEU A 601 15.09 -17.79 -34.46
CA LEU A 601 16.06 -18.82 -34.86
C LEU A 601 17.45 -18.27 -35.26
N GLY A 602 17.82 -17.09 -34.76
CA GLY A 602 19.03 -16.37 -35.17
C GLY A 602 20.31 -16.83 -34.48
N THR A 603 20.23 -17.75 -33.53
CA THR A 603 21.40 -18.31 -32.82
C THR A 603 21.36 -19.83 -32.95
N VAL A 604 22.36 -20.37 -33.64
CA VAL A 604 22.52 -21.81 -33.96
C VAL A 604 23.85 -22.27 -33.43
N PHE A 605 23.88 -23.44 -32.80
CA PHE A 605 25.12 -24.05 -32.32
C PHE A 605 25.68 -25.02 -33.36
N ASP A 606 26.99 -24.96 -33.60
CA ASP A 606 27.72 -25.86 -34.50
C ASP A 606 28.12 -27.19 -33.83
N ARG A 607 28.07 -27.23 -32.50
CA ARG A 607 28.34 -28.39 -31.65
C ARG A 607 27.25 -28.57 -30.58
N PRO A 608 27.13 -29.75 -29.94
CA PRO A 608 26.28 -29.90 -28.77
C PRO A 608 26.62 -28.87 -27.69
N ALA A 609 25.60 -28.19 -27.17
CA ALA A 609 25.76 -27.08 -26.23
C ALA A 609 24.82 -27.21 -25.04
N THR A 610 25.22 -26.63 -23.89
CA THR A 610 24.35 -26.51 -22.72
C THR A 610 23.94 -25.05 -22.57
N ILE A 611 22.64 -24.78 -22.63
CA ILE A 611 22.10 -23.42 -22.43
C ILE A 611 21.49 -23.31 -21.03
N GLY A 612 21.71 -22.16 -20.38
CA GLY A 612 21.06 -21.78 -19.14
C GLY A 612 19.89 -20.84 -19.38
N ILE A 613 18.78 -21.04 -18.67
CA ILE A 613 17.62 -20.15 -18.71
C ILE A 613 17.64 -19.30 -17.45
N VAL A 614 17.76 -17.99 -17.59
CA VAL A 614 17.80 -17.04 -16.48
C VAL A 614 16.47 -16.31 -16.41
N SER A 615 15.92 -16.23 -15.21
CA SER A 615 14.56 -15.76 -14.98
C SER A 615 14.44 -14.23 -14.91
N ILE A 616 15.01 -13.52 -15.87
CA ILE A 616 14.91 -12.06 -16.00
C ILE A 616 14.84 -11.65 -17.47
N GLY A 617 14.04 -10.64 -17.80
CA GLY A 617 13.89 -10.17 -19.18
C GLY A 617 13.63 -8.66 -19.30
N TYR A 618 13.21 -8.22 -20.48
CA TYR A 618 13.07 -6.79 -20.76
C TYR A 618 11.94 -6.10 -20.00
N CYS A 619 10.92 -6.82 -19.54
CA CYS A 619 9.87 -6.26 -18.68
C CYS A 619 10.38 -6.02 -17.25
N ASP A 620 11.53 -6.60 -16.89
CA ASP A 620 12.25 -6.29 -15.64
C ASP A 620 13.27 -5.16 -15.82
N GLY A 621 13.53 -4.70 -17.04
CA GLY A 621 14.44 -3.59 -17.33
C GLY A 621 15.79 -4.00 -17.92
N VAL A 622 16.01 -5.28 -18.28
CA VAL A 622 17.17 -5.69 -19.08
C VAL A 622 16.90 -5.35 -20.56
N PRO A 623 17.60 -4.37 -21.17
CA PRO A 623 17.27 -3.93 -22.52
C PRO A 623 17.34 -5.08 -23.53
N ARG A 624 16.31 -5.19 -24.38
CA ARG A 624 16.33 -6.17 -25.47
C ARG A 624 17.48 -5.93 -26.45
N ALA A 625 17.96 -4.68 -26.55
CA ALA A 625 19.11 -4.29 -27.35
C ALA A 625 20.42 -4.99 -26.94
N LEU A 626 20.54 -5.51 -25.71
CA LEU A 626 21.71 -6.28 -25.27
C LEU A 626 21.84 -7.64 -25.96
N SER A 627 20.79 -8.10 -26.63
CA SER A 627 20.77 -9.41 -27.29
C SER A 627 21.93 -9.54 -28.27
N ASN A 628 22.80 -10.53 -28.05
CA ASN A 628 23.95 -10.84 -28.90
C ASN A 628 24.94 -9.66 -29.09
N GLN A 629 25.00 -8.69 -28.16
CA GLN A 629 25.96 -7.56 -28.19
C GLN A 629 27.19 -7.81 -27.30
N GLY A 630 27.52 -9.08 -27.04
CA GLY A 630 28.59 -9.43 -26.09
C GLY A 630 28.24 -9.13 -24.63
N PHE A 631 26.94 -9.01 -24.30
CA PHE A 631 26.47 -8.91 -22.93
C PHE A 631 26.76 -10.20 -22.17
N GLN A 632 27.25 -10.09 -20.93
CA GLN A 632 27.66 -11.22 -20.11
C GLN A 632 27.10 -11.08 -18.71
N LEU A 633 26.65 -12.19 -18.14
CA LEU A 633 26.32 -12.31 -16.73
C LEU A 633 27.56 -12.82 -15.98
N SER A 634 27.59 -12.70 -14.66
CA SER A 634 28.67 -13.27 -13.85
C SER A 634 28.18 -14.17 -12.71
N TYR A 635 29.01 -15.15 -12.38
CA TYR A 635 28.82 -16.02 -11.21
C TYR A 635 30.18 -16.30 -10.57
N GLN A 636 30.40 -15.81 -9.35
CA GLN A 636 31.66 -15.98 -8.62
C GLN A 636 32.92 -15.58 -9.42
N GLY A 637 32.80 -14.54 -10.26
CA GLY A 637 33.88 -14.04 -11.12
C GLY A 637 33.98 -14.71 -12.49
N VAL A 638 33.23 -15.78 -12.74
CA VAL A 638 33.10 -16.41 -14.05
C VAL A 638 32.13 -15.61 -14.91
N LEU A 639 32.51 -15.32 -16.16
CA LEU A 639 31.67 -14.61 -17.13
C LEU A 639 30.90 -15.61 -18.00
N LEU A 640 29.58 -15.42 -18.07
CA LEU A 640 28.63 -16.31 -18.73
C LEU A 640 27.98 -15.54 -19.90
N PRO A 641 28.30 -15.88 -21.17
CA PRO A 641 27.79 -15.16 -22.33
C PRO A 641 26.27 -15.20 -22.44
N GLN A 642 25.63 -14.05 -22.66
CA GLN A 642 24.23 -14.00 -23.06
C GLN A 642 24.10 -14.41 -24.53
N ILE A 643 23.17 -15.31 -24.82
CA ILE A 643 22.91 -15.87 -26.16
C ILE A 643 21.45 -15.73 -26.56
N GLY A 644 21.18 -15.59 -27.86
CA GLY A 644 19.83 -15.43 -28.38
C GLY A 644 19.19 -14.08 -28.01
N LEU A 645 17.88 -13.97 -28.24
CA LEU A 645 17.15 -12.74 -27.92
C LEU A 645 16.70 -12.71 -26.45
N VAL A 646 16.93 -11.59 -25.77
CA VAL A 646 16.32 -11.29 -24.47
C VAL A 646 14.80 -11.26 -24.63
N CYS A 647 14.10 -12.08 -23.85
CA CYS A 647 12.65 -12.23 -23.87
C CYS A 647 11.99 -11.34 -22.80
N MET A 648 10.66 -11.38 -22.71
CA MET A 648 9.91 -10.52 -21.79
C MET A 648 10.29 -10.75 -20.32
N ASP A 649 10.45 -12.03 -19.95
CA ASP A 649 10.62 -12.48 -18.56
C ASP A 649 11.86 -13.38 -18.36
N MET A 650 12.59 -13.69 -19.44
CA MET A 650 13.73 -14.60 -19.45
C MET A 650 14.82 -14.15 -20.42
N LEU A 651 16.04 -14.58 -20.16
CA LEU A 651 17.17 -14.51 -21.08
C LEU A 651 17.91 -15.85 -21.06
N LEU A 652 18.68 -16.12 -22.11
CA LEU A 652 19.47 -17.34 -22.25
C LEU A 652 20.95 -17.02 -22.12
N ILE A 653 21.69 -17.94 -21.50
CA ILE A 653 23.16 -17.88 -21.38
C ILE A 653 23.79 -19.17 -21.88
N ASP A 654 25.02 -19.09 -22.38
CA ASP A 654 25.82 -20.27 -22.70
C ASP A 654 26.48 -20.83 -21.44
N LEU A 655 26.19 -22.10 -21.14
CA LEU A 655 26.77 -22.86 -20.04
C LEU A 655 27.54 -24.09 -20.54
N THR A 656 27.91 -24.13 -21.82
CA THR A 656 28.58 -25.29 -22.41
C THR A 656 29.89 -25.62 -21.71
N ASP A 657 30.63 -24.60 -21.28
CA ASP A 657 31.88 -24.75 -20.55
C ASP A 657 31.70 -24.78 -19.02
N TYR A 658 30.46 -24.64 -18.53
CA TYR A 658 30.08 -24.64 -17.11
C TYR A 658 28.82 -25.50 -16.82
N PRO A 659 28.74 -26.75 -17.32
CA PRO A 659 27.54 -27.58 -17.19
C PRO A 659 27.23 -27.97 -15.73
N GLU A 660 28.21 -27.88 -14.82
CA GLU A 660 28.09 -28.17 -13.39
C GLU A 660 27.37 -27.07 -12.60
N LEU A 661 27.18 -25.87 -13.18
CA LEU A 661 26.50 -24.77 -12.50
C LEU A 661 25.09 -25.19 -12.07
N ALA A 662 24.81 -25.10 -10.76
CA ALA A 662 23.56 -25.60 -10.20
C ALA A 662 22.37 -24.72 -10.61
N VAL A 663 21.23 -25.34 -10.92
CA VAL A 663 19.95 -24.62 -11.01
C VAL A 663 19.69 -23.95 -9.66
N GLU A 664 19.03 -22.80 -9.71
CA GLU A 664 18.81 -21.86 -8.60
C GLU A 664 20.07 -21.09 -8.16
N SER A 665 21.18 -21.18 -8.89
CA SER A 665 22.32 -20.27 -8.70
C SER A 665 21.92 -18.82 -8.98
N SER A 666 22.29 -17.92 -8.06
CA SER A 666 22.09 -16.48 -8.21
C SER A 666 23.20 -15.87 -9.05
N LEU A 667 22.85 -15.45 -10.27
CA LEU A 667 23.76 -14.82 -11.21
C LEU A 667 23.70 -13.30 -11.06
N GLU A 668 24.84 -12.62 -11.17
CA GLU A 668 24.89 -11.17 -11.34
C GLU A 668 24.62 -10.85 -12.80
N VAL A 669 23.47 -10.22 -13.03
CA VAL A 669 22.99 -9.87 -14.37
C VAL A 669 23.65 -8.58 -14.82
N ILE A 670 23.66 -7.55 -13.95
CA ILE A 670 24.33 -6.28 -14.22
C ILE A 670 24.99 -5.81 -12.92
N SER A 671 26.32 -5.73 -12.93
CA SER A 671 27.14 -5.13 -11.88
C SER A 671 27.91 -3.90 -12.39
N ASP A 672 28.32 -3.92 -13.67
CA ASP A 672 28.82 -2.75 -14.40
C ASP A 672 27.71 -2.12 -15.26
N TRP A 673 27.02 -1.14 -14.70
CA TRP A 673 25.94 -0.42 -15.37
C TRP A 673 26.41 0.44 -16.53
N THR A 674 27.67 0.88 -16.50
CA THR A 674 28.18 1.82 -17.50
C THR A 674 28.48 1.08 -18.81
N THR A 675 29.14 -0.06 -18.71
CA THR A 675 29.36 -0.97 -19.85
C THR A 675 28.04 -1.51 -20.40
N ALA A 676 27.11 -1.92 -19.53
CA ALA A 676 25.80 -2.41 -19.98
C ALA A 676 24.97 -1.33 -20.70
N ALA A 677 25.06 -0.06 -20.27
CA ALA A 677 24.37 1.04 -20.95
C ALA A 677 24.93 1.28 -22.36
N ASP A 678 26.26 1.26 -22.52
CA ASP A 678 26.92 1.44 -23.80
C ASP A 678 26.60 0.32 -24.79
N GLN A 679 26.66 -0.94 -24.35
CA GLN A 679 26.23 -2.10 -25.16
C GLN A 679 24.76 -2.00 -25.58
N ALA A 680 23.91 -1.41 -24.74
CA ALA A 680 22.50 -1.16 -25.04
C ALA A 680 22.26 0.15 -25.82
N GLN A 681 23.31 0.88 -26.22
CA GLN A 681 23.25 2.15 -26.93
C GLN A 681 22.40 3.22 -26.19
N THR A 682 22.58 3.29 -24.88
CA THR A 682 21.88 4.20 -23.97
C THR A 682 22.86 4.76 -22.94
N ILE A 683 22.36 5.54 -21.98
CA ILE A 683 23.13 6.07 -20.86
C ILE A 683 22.75 5.36 -19.57
N THR A 684 23.69 5.32 -18.63
CA THR A 684 23.50 4.67 -17.33
C THR A 684 22.24 5.16 -16.61
N ASN A 685 21.96 6.47 -16.68
CA ASN A 685 20.78 7.06 -16.05
C ASN A 685 19.47 6.42 -16.54
N GLU A 686 19.36 6.17 -17.84
CA GLU A 686 18.19 5.56 -18.45
C GLU A 686 18.10 4.08 -18.09
N LEU A 687 19.22 3.36 -18.14
CA LEU A 687 19.28 1.94 -17.80
C LEU A 687 18.84 1.65 -16.36
N ILE A 688 19.43 2.33 -15.37
CA ILE A 688 19.12 2.06 -13.96
C ILE A 688 17.68 2.54 -13.61
N SER A 689 17.26 3.69 -14.14
CA SER A 689 15.92 4.25 -13.83
C SER A 689 14.76 3.48 -14.46
N ARG A 690 15.03 2.57 -15.42
CA ARG A 690 14.04 1.73 -16.09
C ARG A 690 13.85 0.34 -15.47
N LEU A 691 14.51 0.05 -14.35
CA LEU A 691 14.30 -1.22 -13.66
C LEU A 691 12.83 -1.41 -13.27
N GLY A 692 12.29 -2.56 -13.65
CA GLY A 692 10.87 -2.87 -13.53
C GLY A 692 10.44 -3.07 -12.07
N SER A 693 9.20 -2.69 -11.77
CA SER A 693 8.62 -2.80 -10.41
C SER A 693 8.42 -4.24 -9.92
N ARG A 694 8.69 -5.25 -10.76
CA ARG A 694 8.62 -6.68 -10.41
C ARG A 694 9.89 -7.19 -9.75
N ILE A 695 10.98 -6.43 -9.84
CA ILE A 695 12.24 -6.75 -9.16
C ILE A 695 12.11 -6.35 -7.68
N THR A 696 12.47 -7.27 -6.80
CA THR A 696 12.46 -7.07 -5.36
C THR A 696 13.78 -6.46 -4.88
N SER A 697 13.73 -5.55 -3.91
CA SER A 697 14.93 -4.99 -3.29
C SER A 697 15.47 -5.92 -2.20
N SER A 698 16.77 -6.15 -2.21
CA SER A 698 17.54 -6.68 -1.07
C SER A 698 18.58 -5.65 -0.64
N ALA A 699 18.78 -5.47 0.66
CA ALA A 699 19.84 -4.63 1.20
C ALA A 699 20.98 -5.51 1.69
N LYS A 700 22.23 -5.12 1.36
CA LYS A 700 23.45 -5.71 1.92
C LYS A 700 23.82 -5.08 3.26
#